data_AF-A0A5B8XSM7-F1
#
_entry.id   AF-A0A5B8XSM7-F1
#
_cell.length_a   1.000
_cell.length_b   1.000
_cell.length_c   1.000
_cell.angle_alpha   90.00
_cell.angle_beta   90.00
_cell.angle_gamma   90.00
#
_symmetry.space_group_name_H-M   'P 1'
#
loop_
_entity.id
_entity.type
_entity.pdbx_description
1 polymer ?
#
loop_
_entity_poly.entity_id
_entity_poly.type
_entity_poly.pdbx_seq_one_letter_code
_entity_poly.pdbx_strand_id
1 'polypeptide(L)'
;MKALRASILAGLVCFVPGQAFAWDYLEHAWLTDYSCHHAQEMLAERLEAEFDPDLAARYVALGVACPADWQKPYCKDGRKEAVSAINHLSPEDLEDGVHPMSLGDYSAFGDHVSRFGPVPGMPNAREHGLIHHTLMWMVYDGAAGGTLETVAETACDTEVAEFEQNQAQVNAALKDFKARGEWPEIPHKLLHPGIRAAPELGPQDPSAAFSFYNPHYLDLVLRNHTHFGDLAYSAWTGFHSAALEVSGRTCEASLDYSAEELEDLIEDIAGFQEDVWESLSPAGQVSEACRLLNHALSQRIDAWIQRAPASKSDPVKEYLAQGVPKEVLPALFGLVLEASGLHYLQDGLASGHMRTIRSRESLIEVRHDHDNDNLEGVVAVMDTRHQRHSYWAFGDKFLIGPPNSMPCLMDWDTLDRVLYPIPEMLTTCTLQHQRGILAASTTASLVDWALGGPVYEESGACGPVATAEGFICRALPVRATLVSGLQGSRMEPEPLVHGTIPVPPRDYAYESLSIRAGLEIPSNVLQLGVSITFLEQLDYMGHFLTSWRAGLSTTLGEGNENQWVADYAYQFHFRLSARFMFDAAPFVFAGLRNIDDVDFFAGVGPSFGITALPEGWINLPLEIGLTYRLPLVMFSSENGFFSATDIIDGHWIQFGIGLAYSH
;
A
#
# COMPACT_ATOMS: atom_id res chain seq x y z
N MET A 1 31.43 13.79 -30.30
CA MET A 1 31.52 12.78 -29.20
C MET A 1 31.42 13.37 -27.79
N LYS A 2 32.21 14.37 -27.38
CA LYS A 2 32.07 14.99 -26.03
C LYS A 2 30.69 15.63 -25.77
N ALA A 3 30.10 16.28 -26.78
CA ALA A 3 28.74 16.84 -26.68
C ALA A 3 27.66 15.75 -26.56
N LEU A 4 27.78 14.64 -27.30
CA LEU A 4 26.83 13.52 -27.24
C LEU A 4 26.89 12.76 -25.90
N ARG A 5 28.09 12.62 -25.31
CA ARG A 5 28.27 12.07 -23.95
C ARG A 5 27.64 12.97 -22.90
N ALA A 6 27.82 14.29 -22.99
CA ALA A 6 27.19 15.24 -22.08
C ALA A 6 25.67 15.27 -22.24
N SER A 7 25.13 15.13 -23.46
CA SER A 7 23.69 15.14 -23.73
C SER A 7 22.98 13.85 -23.34
N ILE A 8 23.63 12.67 -23.42
CA ILE A 8 23.06 11.40 -22.96
C ILE A 8 23.13 11.30 -21.42
N LEU A 9 24.25 11.73 -20.80
CA LEU A 9 24.34 11.80 -19.34
C LEU A 9 23.38 12.86 -18.78
N ALA A 10 23.27 14.03 -19.42
CA ALA A 10 22.29 15.05 -19.04
C ALA A 10 20.85 14.61 -19.32
N GLY A 11 20.59 13.84 -20.39
CA GLY A 11 19.27 13.28 -20.67
C GLY A 11 18.83 12.19 -19.66
N LEU A 12 19.78 11.44 -19.09
CA LEU A 12 19.54 10.47 -18.01
C LEU A 12 19.42 11.14 -16.63
N VAL A 13 20.05 12.30 -16.43
CA VAL A 13 20.07 13.04 -15.15
C VAL A 13 19.03 14.17 -15.07
N CYS A 14 18.45 14.62 -16.19
CA CYS A 14 17.48 15.73 -16.24
C CYS A 14 16.00 15.29 -16.29
N PHE A 15 15.67 14.05 -15.89
CA PHE A 15 14.32 13.80 -15.40
C PHE A 15 14.24 14.40 -14.00
N VAL A 16 14.07 15.73 -13.93
CA VAL A 16 13.52 16.34 -12.73
C VAL A 16 12.15 15.69 -12.57
N PRO A 17 11.92 14.86 -11.53
CA PRO A 17 10.59 14.33 -11.31
C PRO A 17 9.68 15.54 -11.19
N GLY A 18 8.61 15.61 -11.99
CA GLY A 18 7.49 16.46 -11.61
C GLY A 18 7.07 16.10 -10.20
N GLN A 19 6.50 17.04 -9.44
CA GLN A 19 5.92 16.71 -8.15
C GLN A 19 4.96 15.53 -8.33
N ALA A 20 5.25 14.44 -7.64
CA ALA A 20 4.45 13.24 -7.66
C ALA A 20 3.61 13.26 -6.39
N PHE A 21 2.30 13.35 -6.55
CA PHE A 21 1.39 13.43 -5.42
C PHE A 21 0.86 12.03 -5.09
N ALA A 22 0.95 11.65 -3.82
CA ALA A 22 0.29 10.45 -3.29
C ALA A 22 -1.16 10.80 -2.91
N TRP A 23 -1.97 11.18 -3.90
CA TRP A 23 -3.32 11.70 -3.64
C TRP A 23 -4.27 10.63 -3.09
N ASP A 24 -4.27 9.47 -3.75
CA ASP A 24 -5.03 8.28 -3.34
C ASP A 24 -4.69 7.84 -1.91
N TYR A 25 -3.38 7.79 -1.60
CA TYR A 25 -2.88 7.59 -0.24
C TYR A 25 -3.51 8.57 0.75
N LEU A 26 -3.52 9.86 0.41
CA LEU A 26 -4.04 10.90 1.29
C LEU A 26 -5.55 10.79 1.51
N GLU A 27 -6.30 10.31 0.51
CA GLU A 27 -7.75 10.09 0.58
C GLU A 27 -8.10 8.97 1.54
N HIS A 28 -7.47 7.80 1.38
CA HIS A 28 -7.61 6.66 2.29
C HIS A 28 -7.18 7.04 3.71
N ALA A 29 -6.03 7.70 3.85
CA ALA A 29 -5.49 8.08 5.15
C ALA A 29 -6.42 9.06 5.88
N TRP A 30 -6.83 10.15 5.23
CA TRP A 30 -7.72 11.15 5.81
C TRP A 30 -9.07 10.56 6.20
N LEU A 31 -9.68 9.78 5.30
CA LEU A 31 -11.00 9.19 5.53
C LEU A 31 -10.99 8.23 6.72
N THR A 32 -9.99 7.34 6.78
CA THR A 32 -9.85 6.38 7.87
C THR A 32 -9.55 7.05 9.20
N ASP A 33 -8.67 8.04 9.21
CA ASP A 33 -8.35 8.83 10.41
C ASP A 33 -9.58 9.56 10.95
N TYR A 34 -10.37 10.19 10.06
CA TYR A 34 -11.62 10.87 10.41
C TYR A 34 -12.65 9.87 10.95
N SER A 35 -12.81 8.74 10.27
CA SER A 35 -13.72 7.69 10.68
C SER A 35 -13.32 7.05 12.01
N CYS A 36 -12.03 6.91 12.29
CA CYS A 36 -11.58 6.43 13.59
C CYS A 36 -11.86 7.42 14.71
N HIS A 37 -11.65 8.71 14.47
CA HIS A 37 -12.00 9.74 15.43
C HIS A 37 -13.48 9.61 15.87
N HIS A 38 -14.39 9.43 14.91
CA HIS A 38 -15.82 9.21 15.21
C HIS A 38 -16.15 7.84 15.81
N ALA A 39 -15.41 6.79 15.45
CA ALA A 39 -15.54 5.49 16.09
C ALA A 39 -15.21 5.60 17.59
N GLN A 40 -14.14 6.31 17.95
CA GLN A 40 -13.80 6.54 19.36
C GLN A 40 -14.89 7.32 20.11
N GLU A 41 -15.47 8.37 19.54
CA GLU A 41 -16.57 9.10 20.20
C GLU A 41 -17.75 8.18 20.51
N MET A 42 -18.14 7.34 19.55
CA MET A 42 -19.25 6.40 19.71
C MET A 42 -18.95 5.31 20.74
N LEU A 43 -17.73 4.77 20.72
CA LEU A 43 -17.32 3.70 21.65
C LEU A 43 -17.09 4.24 23.07
N ALA A 44 -16.66 5.50 23.22
CA ALA A 44 -16.57 6.18 24.51
C ALA A 44 -17.95 6.25 25.19
N GLU A 45 -18.97 6.71 24.46
CA GLU A 45 -20.36 6.73 24.95
C GLU A 45 -20.86 5.31 25.31
N ARG A 46 -20.50 4.30 24.51
CA ARG A 46 -20.85 2.90 24.76
C ARG A 46 -20.19 2.34 26.03
N LEU A 47 -18.93 2.67 26.29
CA LEU A 47 -18.18 2.26 27.49
C LEU A 47 -18.70 2.95 28.76
N GLU A 48 -19.07 4.22 28.67
CA GLU A 48 -19.71 4.94 29.78
C GLU A 48 -21.08 4.35 30.14
N ALA A 49 -21.84 3.91 29.14
CA ALA A 49 -23.15 3.29 29.35
C ALA A 49 -23.03 1.89 29.97
N GLU A 50 -22.10 1.06 29.48
CA GLU A 50 -21.84 -0.28 29.99
C GLU A 50 -20.38 -0.66 29.72
N PHE A 51 -19.60 -0.74 30.80
CA PHE A 51 -18.18 -1.09 30.73
C PHE A 51 -18.00 -2.58 30.41
N ASP A 52 -17.17 -2.85 29.40
CA ASP A 52 -16.73 -4.18 28.99
C ASP A 52 -15.19 -4.17 28.84
N PRO A 53 -14.44 -5.03 29.56
CA PRO A 53 -12.99 -5.10 29.47
C PRO A 53 -12.46 -5.40 28.06
N ASP A 54 -13.13 -6.24 27.28
CA ASP A 54 -12.68 -6.63 25.94
C ASP A 54 -12.85 -5.45 24.97
N LEU A 55 -13.98 -4.76 25.06
CA LEU A 55 -14.20 -3.50 24.37
C LEU A 55 -13.19 -2.43 24.82
N ALA A 56 -12.93 -2.30 26.13
CA ALA A 56 -11.98 -1.33 26.65
C ALA A 56 -10.56 -1.56 26.10
N ALA A 57 -10.12 -2.81 25.97
CA ALA A 57 -8.82 -3.13 25.37
C ALA A 57 -8.73 -2.70 23.90
N ARG A 58 -9.75 -3.01 23.08
CA ARG A 58 -9.82 -2.60 21.67
C ARG A 58 -9.98 -1.09 21.50
N TYR A 59 -10.73 -0.46 22.38
CA TYR A 59 -10.87 0.99 22.45
C TYR A 59 -9.53 1.69 22.73
N VAL A 60 -8.72 1.15 23.65
CA VAL A 60 -7.38 1.66 23.93
C VAL A 60 -6.44 1.45 22.75
N ALA A 61 -6.54 0.34 22.02
CA ALA A 61 -5.78 0.12 20.78
C ALA A 61 -6.12 1.18 19.71
N LEU A 62 -7.42 1.50 19.52
CA LEU A 62 -7.82 2.66 18.70
C LEU A 62 -7.25 3.96 19.28
N GLY A 63 -7.26 4.11 20.60
CA GLY A 63 -6.60 5.20 21.34
C GLY A 63 -5.21 5.52 20.83
N VAL A 64 -4.37 4.49 20.82
CA VAL A 64 -2.95 4.59 20.45
C VAL A 64 -2.77 4.89 18.95
N ALA A 65 -3.55 4.24 18.08
CA ALA A 65 -3.36 4.32 16.63
C ALA A 65 -4.07 5.53 15.98
N CYS A 66 -5.17 6.02 16.55
CA CYS A 66 -5.95 7.07 15.93
C CYS A 66 -5.49 8.47 16.35
N PRO A 67 -5.78 9.50 15.53
CA PRO A 67 -5.43 10.86 15.89
C PRO A 67 -6.06 11.26 17.22
N ALA A 68 -5.22 11.66 18.17
CA ALA A 68 -5.66 11.97 19.54
C ALA A 68 -6.60 13.18 19.57
N ASP A 69 -6.40 14.13 18.66
CA ASP A 69 -7.21 15.34 18.47
C ASP A 69 -7.47 15.58 16.97
N TRP A 70 -8.63 16.18 16.65
CA TRP A 70 -9.07 16.48 15.28
C TRP A 70 -9.31 17.98 15.04
N GLN A 71 -8.69 18.85 15.85
CA GLN A 71 -8.89 20.30 15.74
C GLN A 71 -7.97 20.97 14.71
N LYS A 72 -6.83 20.35 14.40
CA LYS A 72 -5.86 20.89 13.44
C LYS A 72 -6.27 20.56 12.00
N PRO A 73 -5.92 21.40 11.02
CA PRO A 73 -6.01 21.02 9.60
C PRO A 73 -5.24 19.72 9.35
N TYR A 74 -5.75 18.84 8.49
CA TYR A 74 -5.12 17.52 8.31
C TYR A 74 -3.73 17.60 7.69
N CYS A 75 -3.57 18.41 6.64
CA CYS A 75 -2.26 18.81 6.12
C CYS A 75 -2.02 20.31 6.34
N LYS A 76 -0.79 20.68 6.67
CA LYS A 76 -0.34 22.06 6.81
C LYS A 76 1.14 22.16 6.43
N ASP A 77 1.47 23.16 5.61
CA ASP A 77 2.86 23.44 5.18
C ASP A 77 3.61 22.20 4.63
N GLY A 78 2.91 21.36 3.86
CA GLY A 78 3.46 20.12 3.28
C GLY A 78 3.43 18.90 4.20
N ARG A 79 2.88 19.01 5.42
CA ARG A 79 2.98 17.96 6.45
C ARG A 79 1.64 17.53 7.01
N LYS A 80 1.55 16.27 7.41
CA LYS A 80 0.40 15.72 8.14
C LYS A 80 0.45 16.19 9.59
N GLU A 81 -0.67 16.72 10.10
CA GLU A 81 -0.81 17.19 11.50
C GLU A 81 -1.61 16.20 12.36
N ALA A 82 -2.23 15.19 11.75
CA ALA A 82 -2.96 14.15 12.47
C ALA A 82 -1.98 13.20 13.16
N VAL A 83 -1.73 13.43 14.45
CA VAL A 83 -0.74 12.69 15.25
C VAL A 83 -1.41 11.62 16.11
N SER A 84 -0.93 10.38 16.01
CA SER A 84 -1.24 9.29 16.94
C SER A 84 -0.12 9.05 17.95
N ALA A 85 -0.32 8.15 18.90
CA ALA A 85 0.72 7.77 19.85
C ALA A 85 1.61 6.63 19.36
N ILE A 86 1.36 6.07 18.17
CA ILE A 86 2.01 4.82 17.73
C ILE A 86 3.52 4.95 17.50
N ASN A 87 3.97 6.01 16.82
CA ASN A 87 5.38 6.24 16.50
C ASN A 87 5.96 7.50 17.15
N HIS A 88 5.18 8.20 17.97
CA HIS A 88 5.62 9.44 18.60
C HIS A 88 5.14 9.55 20.06
N LEU A 89 6.06 9.78 21.00
CA LEU A 89 5.78 9.92 22.44
C LEU A 89 5.64 11.37 22.91
N SER A 90 6.31 12.34 22.27
CA SER A 90 6.31 13.73 22.73
C SER A 90 5.00 14.48 22.41
N PRO A 91 4.40 15.24 23.33
CA PRO A 91 3.26 16.10 23.03
C PRO A 91 3.65 17.40 22.29
N GLU A 92 4.94 17.65 22.09
CA GLU A 92 5.45 18.83 21.38
C GLU A 92 5.23 18.73 19.86
N ASP A 93 5.36 19.85 19.14
CA ASP A 93 5.27 19.84 17.67
C ASP A 93 6.36 18.93 17.09
N LEU A 94 6.00 18.12 16.09
CA LEU A 94 6.90 17.19 15.43
C LEU A 94 8.15 17.92 14.90
N GLU A 95 9.32 17.30 15.09
CA GLU A 95 10.54 17.80 14.46
C GLU A 95 10.39 17.79 12.92
N ASP A 96 11.10 18.72 12.26
CA ASP A 96 11.14 18.77 10.80
C ASP A 96 11.61 17.43 10.22
N GLY A 97 10.82 16.82 9.33
CA GLY A 97 11.15 15.57 8.64
C GLY A 97 10.72 14.29 9.34
N VAL A 98 9.88 14.36 10.39
CA VAL A 98 9.26 13.19 11.01
C VAL A 98 7.80 13.08 10.59
N HIS A 99 7.41 11.98 9.96
CA HIS A 99 6.01 11.74 9.60
C HIS A 99 5.24 11.13 10.79
N PRO A 100 4.10 11.70 11.21
CA PRO A 100 3.28 11.08 12.23
C PRO A 100 2.45 9.94 11.64
N MET A 101 2.75 8.72 12.08
CA MET A 101 1.95 7.56 11.73
C MET A 101 0.63 7.58 12.50
N SER A 102 -0.45 7.15 11.86
CA SER A 102 -1.78 6.95 12.45
C SER A 102 -2.51 5.80 11.76
N LEU A 103 -3.74 5.50 12.21
CA LEU A 103 -4.55 4.43 11.66
C LEU A 103 -4.76 4.57 10.15
N GLY A 104 -4.95 5.81 9.67
CA GLY A 104 -5.16 6.11 8.27
C GLY A 104 -4.04 5.63 7.36
N ASP A 105 -2.79 5.72 7.80
CA ASP A 105 -1.65 5.32 6.96
C ASP A 105 -1.68 3.82 6.66
N TYR A 106 -2.15 2.98 7.59
CA TYR A 106 -2.31 1.53 7.34
C TYR A 106 -3.35 1.23 6.27
N SER A 107 -4.45 1.98 6.22
CA SER A 107 -5.42 1.84 5.13
C SER A 107 -4.82 2.30 3.81
N ALA A 108 -4.05 3.39 3.82
CA ALA A 108 -3.44 3.92 2.61
C ALA A 108 -2.31 3.06 2.04
N PHE A 109 -1.68 2.19 2.85
CA PHE A 109 -0.63 1.28 2.39
C PHE A 109 -1.12 0.09 1.55
N GLY A 110 -2.44 -0.09 1.36
CA GLY A 110 -3.01 -1.18 0.57
C GLY A 110 -2.44 -1.31 -0.85
N ASP A 111 -2.09 -0.17 -1.47
CA ASP A 111 -1.47 -0.10 -2.80
C ASP A 111 0.07 -0.07 -2.79
N HIS A 112 0.67 -0.03 -1.62
CA HIS A 112 2.11 0.20 -1.46
C HIS A 112 2.87 -1.01 -0.90
N VAL A 113 2.19 -1.95 -0.25
CA VAL A 113 2.79 -3.12 0.40
C VAL A 113 2.02 -4.40 0.06
N SER A 114 2.73 -5.46 -0.29
CA SER A 114 2.15 -6.78 -0.56
C SER A 114 2.02 -7.69 0.67
N ARG A 115 2.73 -7.36 1.76
CA ARG A 115 2.87 -8.19 2.96
C ARG A 115 2.37 -7.44 4.20
N PHE A 116 1.51 -8.09 4.98
CA PHE A 116 0.82 -7.44 6.11
C PHE A 116 1.41 -7.81 7.47
N GLY A 117 2.14 -8.91 7.58
CA GLY A 117 2.81 -9.34 8.81
C GLY A 117 2.56 -10.81 9.14
N PRO A 118 3.49 -11.48 9.85
CA PRO A 118 3.40 -12.89 10.14
C PRO A 118 2.41 -13.14 11.29
N VAL A 119 1.29 -13.78 10.97
CA VAL A 119 0.22 -14.12 11.92
C VAL A 119 0.05 -15.63 11.94
N PRO A 120 0.22 -16.30 13.11
CA PRO A 120 0.09 -17.74 13.22
C PRO A 120 -1.27 -18.22 12.69
N GLY A 121 -1.26 -19.26 11.85
CA GLY A 121 -2.49 -19.85 11.31
C GLY A 121 -3.12 -19.10 10.13
N MET A 122 -2.58 -17.95 9.70
CA MET A 122 -3.11 -17.18 8.58
C MET A 122 -2.15 -17.20 7.38
N PRO A 123 -2.22 -18.19 6.47
CA PRO A 123 -1.21 -18.40 5.42
C PRO A 123 -0.97 -17.20 4.50
N ASN A 124 -1.97 -16.35 4.28
CA ASN A 124 -1.88 -15.18 3.42
C ASN A 124 -1.29 -13.94 4.13
N ALA A 125 -1.03 -14.05 5.43
CA ALA A 125 -0.36 -13.05 6.26
C ALA A 125 0.75 -13.76 7.06
N ARG A 126 1.73 -14.38 6.39
CA ARG A 126 2.84 -15.11 7.04
C ARG A 126 4.20 -14.46 6.90
N GLU A 127 4.29 -13.38 6.14
CA GLU A 127 5.55 -12.74 5.83
C GLU A 127 5.63 -11.37 6.48
N HIS A 128 6.86 -10.93 6.78
CA HIS A 128 7.15 -9.64 7.38
C HIS A 128 6.52 -8.50 6.57
N GLY A 129 5.89 -7.58 7.28
CA GLY A 129 5.00 -6.57 6.70
C GLY A 129 4.56 -5.52 7.71
N LEU A 130 3.37 -4.96 7.54
CA LEU A 130 2.84 -3.86 8.35
C LEU A 130 2.82 -4.13 9.87
N ILE A 131 2.57 -5.36 10.34
CA ILE A 131 2.66 -5.69 11.78
C ILE A 131 4.09 -5.52 12.29
N HIS A 132 5.10 -5.94 11.54
CA HIS A 132 6.50 -5.77 11.93
C HIS A 132 6.87 -4.27 11.99
N HIS A 133 6.48 -3.48 10.98
CA HIS A 133 6.65 -2.03 11.00
C HIS A 133 5.96 -1.37 12.18
N THR A 134 4.75 -1.83 12.52
CA THR A 134 4.01 -1.34 13.69
C THR A 134 4.77 -1.59 14.99
N LEU A 135 5.35 -2.78 15.13
CA LEU A 135 6.19 -3.11 16.28
C LEU A 135 7.44 -2.23 16.33
N MET A 136 8.11 -2.00 15.20
CA MET A 136 9.25 -1.08 15.12
C MET A 136 8.86 0.34 15.51
N TRP A 137 7.78 0.89 14.95
CA TRP A 137 7.26 2.21 15.32
C TRP A 137 6.87 2.31 16.80
N MET A 138 6.36 1.22 17.38
CA MET A 138 6.02 1.18 18.81
C MET A 138 7.26 1.16 19.70
N VAL A 139 8.37 0.57 19.26
CA VAL A 139 9.62 0.45 20.05
C VAL A 139 10.48 1.71 19.93
N TYR A 140 10.63 2.25 18.72
CA TYR A 140 11.47 3.42 18.45
C TYR A 140 10.65 4.71 18.49
N ASP A 141 11.16 5.77 19.10
CA ASP A 141 10.52 7.09 19.09
C ASP A 141 11.08 7.91 17.91
N GLY A 142 10.23 8.28 16.95
CA GLY A 142 10.61 9.03 15.76
C GLY A 142 10.37 8.29 14.44
N ALA A 143 10.98 8.82 13.37
CA ALA A 143 10.96 8.24 12.03
C ALA A 143 11.65 6.87 12.04
N ALA A 144 10.92 5.77 11.79
CA ALA A 144 11.59 4.49 11.52
C ALA A 144 12.32 4.49 10.16
N GLY A 145 12.08 5.52 9.35
CA GLY A 145 12.60 5.66 8.01
C GLY A 145 11.99 4.63 7.05
N GLY A 146 12.53 4.65 5.83
CA GLY A 146 12.19 3.68 4.80
C GLY A 146 11.08 4.13 3.86
N THR A 147 10.75 3.25 2.91
CA THR A 147 9.89 3.55 1.77
C THR A 147 8.48 3.97 2.20
N LEU A 148 7.91 3.35 3.23
CA LEU A 148 6.55 3.66 3.69
C LEU A 148 6.44 5.06 4.29
N GLU A 149 7.41 5.44 5.11
CA GLU A 149 7.46 6.78 5.66
C GLU A 149 7.69 7.83 4.57
N THR A 150 8.55 7.53 3.58
CA THR A 150 8.80 8.44 2.45
C THR A 150 7.53 8.67 1.60
N VAL A 151 6.75 7.60 1.37
CA VAL A 151 5.45 7.71 0.69
C VAL A 151 4.50 8.60 1.48
N ALA A 152 4.43 8.40 2.80
CA ALA A 152 3.52 9.11 3.68
C ALA A 152 3.88 10.60 3.85
N GLU A 153 5.18 10.91 4.01
CA GLU A 153 5.70 12.28 4.19
C GLU A 153 5.34 13.18 3.00
N THR A 154 5.44 12.63 1.77
CA THR A 154 5.18 13.39 0.53
C THR A 154 3.71 13.56 0.19
N ALA A 155 2.79 12.89 0.90
CA ALA A 155 1.36 12.94 0.58
C ALA A 155 0.77 14.35 0.80
N CYS A 156 1.22 15.06 1.84
CA CYS A 156 0.75 16.40 2.18
C CYS A 156 1.41 17.53 1.37
N ASP A 157 2.29 17.23 0.41
CA ASP A 157 2.88 18.22 -0.53
C ASP A 157 1.85 18.81 -1.53
N THR A 158 0.56 18.51 -1.34
CA THR A 158 -0.55 18.97 -2.17
C THR A 158 -1.26 20.17 -1.54
N GLU A 159 -1.23 21.33 -2.20
CA GLU A 159 -2.00 22.52 -1.75
C GLU A 159 -3.48 22.51 -2.22
N VAL A 160 -3.97 21.38 -2.75
CA VAL A 160 -5.25 21.32 -3.50
C VAL A 160 -6.44 20.85 -2.65
N ALA A 161 -6.19 20.16 -1.53
CA ALA A 161 -7.26 19.61 -0.69
C ALA A 161 -7.85 20.63 0.29
N GLU A 162 -9.17 20.84 0.23
CA GLU A 162 -9.92 21.71 1.16
C GLU A 162 -10.50 20.89 2.32
N PHE A 163 -9.64 20.37 3.20
CA PHE A 163 -10.01 19.41 4.25
C PHE A 163 -11.16 19.87 5.16
N GLU A 164 -11.18 21.15 5.56
CA GLU A 164 -12.24 21.68 6.43
C GLU A 164 -13.62 21.61 5.76
N GLN A 165 -13.67 21.90 4.45
CA GLN A 165 -14.91 21.84 3.69
C GLN A 165 -15.34 20.39 3.44
N ASN A 166 -14.39 19.51 3.13
CA ASN A 166 -14.65 18.08 2.97
C ASN A 166 -15.22 17.49 4.28
N GLN A 167 -14.62 17.84 5.42
CA GLN A 167 -15.11 17.47 6.74
C GLN A 167 -16.52 18.03 7.02
N ALA A 168 -16.78 19.29 6.68
CA ALA A 168 -18.11 19.89 6.86
C ALA A 168 -19.19 19.16 6.04
N GLN A 169 -18.87 18.71 4.82
CA GLN A 169 -19.77 17.91 3.99
C GLN A 169 -20.05 16.54 4.61
N VAL A 170 -19.02 15.83 5.06
CA VAL A 170 -19.19 14.53 5.72
C VAL A 170 -20.06 14.69 6.99
N ASN A 171 -19.74 15.67 7.84
CA ASN A 171 -20.52 15.99 9.03
C ASN A 171 -22.00 16.27 8.71
N ALA A 172 -22.28 17.01 7.63
CA ALA A 172 -23.64 17.31 7.20
C ALA A 172 -24.39 16.05 6.74
N ALA A 173 -23.72 15.17 5.97
CA ALA A 173 -24.30 13.90 5.53
C ALA A 173 -24.57 12.94 6.70
N LEU A 174 -23.60 12.78 7.61
CA LEU A 174 -23.75 11.94 8.82
C LEU A 174 -24.86 12.46 9.74
N LYS A 175 -25.00 13.78 9.86
CA LYS A 175 -26.09 14.40 10.64
C LYS A 175 -27.46 14.09 10.04
N ASP A 176 -27.62 14.18 8.72
CA ASP A 176 -28.87 13.84 8.04
C ASP A 176 -29.20 12.35 8.19
N PHE A 177 -28.20 11.48 8.00
CA PHE A 177 -28.32 10.03 8.22
C PHE A 177 -28.78 9.69 9.65
N LYS A 178 -28.12 10.26 10.68
CA LYS A 178 -28.51 10.05 12.09
C LYS A 178 -29.89 10.61 12.40
N ALA A 179 -30.27 11.75 11.82
CA ALA A 179 -31.57 12.38 12.05
C ALA A 179 -32.73 11.58 11.42
N ARG A 180 -32.51 10.98 10.25
CA ARG A 180 -33.50 10.14 9.55
C ARG A 180 -33.53 8.72 10.08
N GLY A 181 -32.40 8.22 10.60
CA GLY A 181 -32.22 6.82 10.96
C GLY A 181 -32.02 5.90 9.76
N GLU A 182 -31.80 6.46 8.57
CA GLU A 182 -31.57 5.76 7.32
C GLU A 182 -30.89 6.69 6.30
N TRP A 183 -30.25 6.14 5.27
CA TRP A 183 -29.71 6.94 4.17
C TRP A 183 -30.86 7.52 3.34
N PRO A 184 -30.84 8.83 3.03
CA PRO A 184 -31.88 9.40 2.21
C PRO A 184 -31.85 8.81 0.79
N GLU A 185 -33.00 8.40 0.28
CA GLU A 185 -33.14 7.88 -1.07
C GLU A 185 -32.94 9.00 -2.11
N ILE A 186 -31.99 8.83 -3.04
CA ILE A 186 -31.85 9.74 -4.18
C ILE A 186 -32.97 9.43 -5.19
N PRO A 187 -33.84 10.40 -5.51
CA PRO A 187 -34.89 10.19 -6.50
C PRO A 187 -34.32 9.73 -7.85
N HIS A 188 -34.96 8.74 -8.48
CA HIS A 188 -34.46 8.13 -9.72
C HIS A 188 -34.17 9.15 -10.83
N LYS A 189 -34.92 10.25 -10.93
CA LYS A 189 -34.64 11.28 -11.94
C LYS A 189 -33.34 12.05 -11.70
N LEU A 190 -32.86 12.10 -10.45
CA LEU A 190 -31.59 12.71 -10.05
C LEU A 190 -30.39 11.75 -10.23
N LEU A 191 -30.65 10.48 -10.54
CA LEU A 191 -29.64 9.47 -10.88
C LEU A 191 -29.25 9.44 -12.37
N HIS A 192 -29.72 10.41 -13.17
CA HIS A 192 -29.37 10.47 -14.59
C HIS A 192 -28.04 11.23 -14.81
N PRO A 193 -27.05 10.69 -15.55
CA PRO A 193 -25.76 11.35 -15.74
C PRO A 193 -25.85 12.70 -16.48
N GLY A 194 -26.84 12.84 -17.39
CA GLY A 194 -26.99 14.05 -18.22
C GLY A 194 -27.54 15.32 -17.52
N ILE A 195 -27.78 15.30 -16.20
CA ILE A 195 -28.31 16.46 -15.44
C ILE A 195 -27.34 16.99 -14.38
N ARG A 196 -26.16 16.39 -14.27
CA ARG A 196 -25.08 16.78 -13.34
C ARG A 196 -23.91 17.38 -14.11
N ALA A 197 -23.12 18.22 -13.43
CA ALA A 197 -21.85 18.68 -13.96
C ALA A 197 -20.75 17.62 -13.73
N ALA A 198 -19.67 17.66 -14.51
CA ALA A 198 -18.48 16.90 -14.17
C ALA A 198 -17.91 17.40 -12.83
N PRO A 199 -17.56 16.51 -11.89
CA PRO A 199 -16.90 16.93 -10.65
C PRO A 199 -15.53 17.54 -10.96
N GLU A 200 -15.12 18.50 -10.14
CA GLU A 200 -13.74 19.02 -10.21
C GLU A 200 -12.75 17.93 -9.81
N LEU A 201 -11.70 17.77 -10.60
CA LEU A 201 -10.70 16.72 -10.45
C LEU A 201 -9.63 17.14 -9.44
N GLY A 202 -9.30 16.25 -8.50
CA GLY A 202 -8.06 16.33 -7.74
C GLY A 202 -6.82 16.11 -8.64
N PRO A 203 -5.61 16.25 -8.07
CA PRO A 203 -4.37 15.86 -8.73
C PRO A 203 -4.44 14.43 -9.30
N GLN A 204 -3.68 14.17 -10.36
CA GLN A 204 -3.56 12.80 -10.85
C GLN A 204 -2.81 11.93 -9.86
N ASP A 205 -3.25 10.67 -9.76
CA ASP A 205 -2.62 9.59 -8.99
C ASP A 205 -1.12 9.46 -9.28
N PRO A 206 -0.38 8.76 -8.40
CA PRO A 206 1.07 8.72 -8.49
C PRO A 206 1.55 8.27 -9.87
N SER A 207 2.22 9.19 -10.56
CA SER A 207 2.75 8.95 -11.90
C SER A 207 3.98 8.02 -11.86
N ALA A 208 4.55 7.71 -13.02
CA ALA A 208 5.84 7.03 -13.08
C ALA A 208 6.97 7.73 -12.28
N ALA A 209 6.86 9.05 -12.04
CA ALA A 209 7.78 9.77 -11.16
C ALA A 209 7.68 9.31 -9.69
N PHE A 210 6.51 8.88 -9.23
CA PHE A 210 6.33 8.35 -7.88
C PHE A 210 7.04 7.01 -7.68
N SER A 211 7.22 6.23 -8.76
CA SER A 211 7.88 4.93 -8.65
C SER A 211 9.35 5.02 -8.19
N PHE A 212 9.93 6.21 -8.12
CA PHE A 212 11.25 6.45 -7.51
C PHE A 212 11.22 6.45 -5.98
N TYR A 213 10.06 6.72 -5.37
CA TYR A 213 9.84 6.59 -3.93
C TYR A 213 9.48 5.14 -3.59
N ASN A 214 8.53 4.56 -4.31
CA ASN A 214 8.13 3.16 -4.15
C ASN A 214 8.17 2.43 -5.52
N PRO A 215 9.23 1.66 -5.84
CA PRO A 215 9.33 0.96 -7.10
C PRO A 215 8.33 -0.19 -7.25
N HIS A 216 7.78 -0.70 -6.14
CA HIS A 216 6.77 -1.76 -6.12
C HIS A 216 5.36 -1.24 -6.42
N TYR A 217 5.07 0.04 -6.17
CA TYR A 217 3.73 0.61 -6.30
C TYR A 217 3.04 0.24 -7.63
N LEU A 218 3.74 0.42 -8.75
CA LEU A 218 3.18 0.06 -10.06
C LEU A 218 3.02 -1.45 -10.25
N ASP A 219 3.79 -2.31 -9.60
CA ASP A 219 3.51 -3.75 -9.74
C ASP A 219 2.27 -4.16 -8.92
N LEU A 220 2.03 -3.51 -7.78
CA LEU A 220 0.88 -3.77 -6.90
C LEU A 220 -0.42 -3.29 -7.54
N VAL A 221 -0.55 -1.99 -7.85
CA VAL A 221 -1.79 -1.41 -8.39
C VAL A 221 -2.20 -2.07 -9.71
N LEU A 222 -1.22 -2.50 -10.50
CA LEU A 222 -1.51 -3.07 -11.81
C LEU A 222 -1.98 -4.52 -11.75
N ARG A 223 -1.48 -5.30 -10.79
CA ARG A 223 -1.74 -6.74 -10.72
C ARG A 223 -2.73 -7.11 -9.64
N ASN A 224 -3.02 -6.21 -8.72
CA ASN A 224 -3.89 -6.49 -7.60
C ASN A 224 -5.36 -6.37 -8.00
N HIS A 225 -5.96 -7.50 -8.39
CA HIS A 225 -7.39 -7.56 -8.69
C HIS A 225 -8.28 -7.54 -7.45
N THR A 226 -7.69 -7.57 -6.25
CA THR A 226 -8.47 -7.63 -5.00
C THR A 226 -9.09 -6.30 -4.63
N HIS A 227 -8.82 -5.23 -5.37
CA HIS A 227 -9.48 -3.93 -5.23
C HIS A 227 -10.85 -3.85 -5.91
N PHE A 228 -11.25 -4.88 -6.68
CA PHE A 228 -12.44 -4.78 -7.54
C PHE A 228 -13.64 -5.62 -7.06
N GLY A 229 -14.79 -4.95 -6.90
CA GLY A 229 -16.12 -5.54 -6.72
C GLY A 229 -16.20 -6.59 -5.61
N ASP A 230 -16.63 -7.81 -5.96
CA ASP A 230 -16.78 -8.93 -5.02
C ASP A 230 -15.43 -9.32 -4.39
N LEU A 231 -14.31 -9.11 -5.08
CA LEU A 231 -12.98 -9.39 -4.54
C LEU A 231 -12.57 -8.35 -3.49
N ALA A 232 -12.88 -7.06 -3.70
CA ALA A 232 -12.68 -6.00 -2.70
C ALA A 232 -13.48 -6.29 -1.44
N TYR A 233 -14.76 -6.61 -1.63
CA TYR A 233 -15.62 -7.00 -0.53
C TYR A 233 -15.12 -8.25 0.20
N SER A 234 -14.68 -9.28 -0.54
CA SER A 234 -14.11 -10.50 0.05
C SER A 234 -12.78 -10.24 0.77
N ALA A 235 -11.95 -9.32 0.29
CA ALA A 235 -10.70 -8.93 0.91
C ALA A 235 -10.97 -8.20 2.23
N TRP A 236 -11.87 -7.21 2.22
CA TRP A 236 -12.31 -6.51 3.44
C TRP A 236 -12.88 -7.48 4.48
N THR A 237 -13.86 -8.32 4.11
CA THR A 237 -14.43 -9.30 5.07
C THR A 237 -13.41 -10.31 5.58
N GLY A 238 -12.38 -10.61 4.79
CA GLY A 238 -11.25 -11.45 5.18
C GLY A 238 -10.33 -10.80 6.20
N PHE A 239 -9.93 -9.55 5.95
CA PHE A 239 -9.15 -8.74 6.90
C PHE A 239 -9.93 -8.49 8.19
N HIS A 240 -11.20 -8.14 8.10
CA HIS A 240 -12.06 -7.88 9.23
C HIS A 240 -12.23 -9.14 10.12
N SER A 241 -12.48 -10.31 9.51
CA SER A 241 -12.53 -11.59 10.23
C SER A 241 -11.20 -11.92 10.92
N ALA A 242 -10.08 -11.70 10.21
CA ALA A 242 -8.75 -11.93 10.75
C ALA A 242 -8.42 -10.98 11.91
N ALA A 243 -8.81 -9.71 11.79
CA ALA A 243 -8.65 -8.70 12.82
C ALA A 243 -9.39 -9.09 14.11
N LEU A 244 -10.63 -9.57 13.99
CA LEU A 244 -11.41 -10.10 15.12
C LEU A 244 -10.73 -11.32 15.76
N GLU A 245 -10.27 -12.27 14.94
CA GLU A 245 -9.59 -13.47 15.43
C GLU A 245 -8.30 -13.14 16.18
N VAL A 246 -7.43 -12.30 15.60
CA VAL A 246 -6.15 -11.89 16.22
C VAL A 246 -6.38 -11.12 17.50
N SER A 247 -7.38 -10.22 17.53
CA SER A 247 -7.71 -9.44 18.73
C SER A 247 -8.18 -10.31 19.91
N GLY A 248 -8.69 -11.52 19.63
CA GLY A 248 -9.10 -12.49 20.66
C GLY A 248 -7.99 -13.41 21.17
N ARG A 249 -6.75 -13.27 20.67
CA ARG A 249 -5.60 -14.12 21.05
C ARG A 249 -4.78 -13.49 22.18
N THR A 250 -3.86 -14.27 22.74
CA THR A 250 -2.77 -13.72 23.56
C THR A 250 -1.66 -13.16 22.68
N CYS A 251 -0.78 -12.35 23.25
CA CYS A 251 0.40 -11.84 22.53
C CYS A 251 1.26 -13.00 22.00
N GLU A 252 1.51 -14.02 22.82
CA GLU A 252 2.34 -15.17 22.46
C GLU A 252 1.72 -16.01 21.33
N ALA A 253 0.39 -16.01 21.20
CA ALA A 253 -0.33 -16.68 20.13
C ALA A 253 -0.48 -15.84 18.85
N SER A 254 0.02 -14.59 18.88
CA SER A 254 -0.06 -13.64 17.77
C SER A 254 1.30 -13.33 17.14
N LEU A 255 2.41 -13.63 17.84
CA LEU A 255 3.77 -13.46 17.32
C LEU A 255 4.24 -14.75 16.61
N ASP A 256 4.64 -14.63 15.34
CA ASP A 256 5.23 -15.72 14.53
C ASP A 256 6.61 -15.33 14.00
N TYR A 257 7.49 -14.92 14.91
CA TYR A 257 8.87 -14.48 14.61
C TYR A 257 9.88 -15.49 15.16
N SER A 258 11.03 -15.59 14.50
CA SER A 258 12.18 -16.32 15.03
C SER A 258 12.77 -15.63 16.27
N ALA A 259 13.59 -16.35 17.02
CA ALA A 259 14.25 -15.79 18.20
C ALA A 259 15.14 -14.59 17.86
N GLU A 260 15.92 -14.67 16.78
CA GLU A 260 16.78 -13.58 16.30
C GLU A 260 15.96 -12.32 15.97
N GLU A 261 14.85 -12.48 15.25
CA GLU A 261 13.98 -11.35 14.89
C GLU A 261 13.27 -10.72 16.09
N LEU A 262 12.93 -11.52 17.11
CA LEU A 262 12.37 -10.98 18.35
C LEU A 262 13.41 -10.23 19.17
N GLU A 263 14.66 -10.72 19.19
CA GLU A 263 15.78 -10.09 19.86
C GLU A 263 16.07 -8.71 19.26
N ASP A 264 16.24 -8.64 17.93
CA ASP A 264 16.45 -7.40 17.19
C ASP A 264 15.35 -6.36 17.44
N LEU A 265 14.11 -6.82 17.67
CA LEU A 265 12.98 -5.95 17.93
C LEU A 265 12.99 -5.36 19.35
N ILE A 266 13.48 -6.12 20.34
CA ILE A 266 13.32 -5.77 21.76
C ILE A 266 14.62 -5.36 22.45
N GLU A 267 15.78 -5.52 21.80
CA GLU A 267 17.10 -5.28 22.39
C GLU A 267 17.26 -3.87 22.96
N ASP A 268 16.62 -2.89 22.32
CA ASP A 268 16.64 -1.47 22.71
C ASP A 268 15.55 -1.10 23.73
N ILE A 269 14.65 -2.03 24.08
CA ILE A 269 13.60 -1.77 25.08
C ILE A 269 14.19 -1.80 26.49
N ALA A 270 13.93 -0.76 27.26
CA ALA A 270 14.33 -0.69 28.67
C ALA A 270 13.90 -1.95 29.45
N GLY A 271 14.88 -2.65 30.01
CA GLY A 271 14.68 -3.89 30.77
C GLY A 271 15.02 -5.17 30.02
N PHE A 272 15.44 -5.10 28.74
CA PHE A 272 16.08 -6.22 28.05
C PHE A 272 17.44 -6.55 28.70
N GLN A 273 17.77 -7.84 28.76
CA GLN A 273 19.02 -8.38 29.29
C GLN A 273 19.45 -9.57 28.44
N GLU A 274 20.54 -9.41 27.67
CA GLU A 274 21.08 -10.43 26.75
C GLU A 274 21.37 -11.76 27.46
N ASP A 275 21.99 -11.71 28.66
CA ASP A 275 22.31 -12.90 29.44
C ASP A 275 21.06 -13.67 29.93
N VAL A 276 19.97 -12.94 30.18
CA VAL A 276 18.67 -13.55 30.49
C VAL A 276 18.08 -14.14 29.21
N TRP A 277 18.07 -13.39 28.11
CA TRP A 277 17.51 -13.79 26.82
C TRP A 277 18.10 -15.11 26.30
N GLU A 278 19.43 -15.21 26.26
CA GLU A 278 20.16 -16.40 25.81
C GLU A 278 19.88 -17.65 26.67
N SER A 279 19.45 -17.45 27.92
CA SER A 279 19.14 -18.53 28.86
C SER A 279 17.71 -19.07 28.73
N LEU A 280 16.82 -18.35 28.03
CA LEU A 280 15.42 -18.72 27.90
C LEU A 280 15.20 -19.82 26.84
N SER A 281 14.19 -20.65 27.06
CA SER A 281 13.66 -21.51 26.00
C SER A 281 12.93 -20.67 24.94
N PRO A 282 12.68 -21.18 23.72
CA PRO A 282 11.93 -20.43 22.69
C PRO A 282 10.58 -19.88 23.17
N ALA A 283 9.81 -20.66 23.93
CA ALA A 283 8.56 -20.17 24.53
C ALA A 283 8.78 -19.08 25.60
N GLY A 284 9.92 -19.14 26.30
CA GLY A 284 10.35 -18.12 27.26
C GLY A 284 10.75 -16.82 26.56
N GLN A 285 11.45 -16.90 25.44
CA GLN A 285 11.82 -15.76 24.59
C GLN A 285 10.57 -15.03 24.08
N VAL A 286 9.58 -15.75 23.56
CA VAL A 286 8.30 -15.14 23.14
C VAL A 286 7.58 -14.46 24.30
N SER A 287 7.53 -15.10 25.47
CA SER A 287 6.89 -14.51 26.66
C SER A 287 7.61 -13.24 27.14
N GLU A 288 8.94 -13.23 27.10
CA GLU A 288 9.74 -12.07 27.47
C GLU A 288 9.60 -10.93 26.45
N ALA A 289 9.58 -11.25 25.16
CA ALA A 289 9.29 -10.29 24.10
C ALA A 289 7.91 -9.65 24.30
N CYS A 290 6.86 -10.44 24.55
CA CYS A 290 5.53 -9.92 24.87
C CYS A 290 5.51 -9.01 26.10
N ARG A 291 6.30 -9.32 27.13
CA ARG A 291 6.43 -8.48 28.34
C ARG A 291 7.06 -7.13 28.00
N LEU A 292 8.14 -7.12 27.22
CA LEU A 292 8.85 -5.90 26.82
C LEU A 292 8.03 -5.06 25.83
N LEU A 293 7.35 -5.68 24.87
CA LEU A 293 6.44 -5.00 23.95
C LEU A 293 5.26 -4.35 24.70
N ASN A 294 4.71 -5.02 25.72
CA ASN A 294 3.68 -4.41 26.57
C ASN A 294 4.20 -3.23 27.39
N HIS A 295 5.50 -3.23 27.74
CA HIS A 295 6.14 -2.07 28.36
C HIS A 295 6.26 -0.91 27.36
N ALA A 296 6.69 -1.14 26.13
CA ALA A 296 6.70 -0.12 25.08
C ALA A 296 5.29 0.44 24.84
N LEU A 297 4.29 -0.44 24.71
CA LEU A 297 2.87 -0.05 24.58
C LEU A 297 2.38 0.84 25.72
N SER A 298 2.82 0.60 26.96
CA SER A 298 2.44 1.45 28.10
C SER A 298 2.86 2.91 27.94
N GLN A 299 4.03 3.15 27.36
CA GLN A 299 4.52 4.50 27.08
C GLN A 299 3.65 5.18 26.01
N ARG A 300 3.21 4.41 25.00
CA ARG A 300 2.31 4.89 23.93
C ARG A 300 0.92 5.24 24.48
N ILE A 301 0.39 4.41 25.38
CA ILE A 301 -0.89 4.69 26.07
C ILE A 301 -0.77 5.96 26.93
N ASP A 302 0.32 6.12 27.69
CA ASP A 302 0.55 7.32 28.49
C ASP A 302 0.63 8.58 27.62
N ALA A 303 1.32 8.51 26.48
CA ALA A 303 1.37 9.60 25.50
C ALA A 303 -0.01 9.93 24.92
N TRP A 304 -0.82 8.92 24.59
CA TRP A 304 -2.20 9.11 24.15
C TRP A 304 -3.05 9.79 25.23
N ILE A 305 -3.00 9.33 26.48
CA ILE A 305 -3.78 9.93 27.59
C ILE A 305 -3.43 11.41 27.80
N GLN A 306 -2.15 11.78 27.61
CA GLN A 306 -1.71 13.17 27.76
C GLN A 306 -2.23 14.10 26.67
N ARG A 307 -2.42 13.57 25.45
CA ARG A 307 -2.87 14.35 24.28
C ARG A 307 -4.39 14.34 24.09
N ALA A 308 -5.03 13.22 24.38
CA ALA A 308 -6.43 13.01 24.08
C ALA A 308 -7.35 13.86 24.98
N PRO A 309 -8.46 14.39 24.44
CA PRO A 309 -9.50 15.02 25.24
C PRO A 309 -10.01 14.12 26.36
N ALA A 310 -10.46 14.72 27.47
CA ALA A 310 -11.00 14.00 28.61
C ALA A 310 -12.17 13.07 28.21
N SER A 311 -13.03 13.50 27.29
CA SER A 311 -14.13 12.69 26.76
C SER A 311 -13.69 11.38 26.09
N LYS A 312 -12.43 11.27 25.65
CA LYS A 312 -11.87 10.05 25.07
C LYS A 312 -11.07 9.23 26.09
N SER A 313 -10.31 9.88 26.97
CA SER A 313 -9.46 9.16 27.92
C SER A 313 -10.21 8.70 29.18
N ASP A 314 -11.15 9.51 29.70
CA ASP A 314 -11.89 9.24 30.94
C ASP A 314 -12.58 7.87 30.99
N PRO A 315 -13.25 7.39 29.91
CA PRO A 315 -13.97 6.11 29.94
C PRO A 315 -13.11 4.89 30.30
N VAL A 316 -11.79 4.97 30.12
CA VAL A 316 -10.85 3.86 30.40
C VAL A 316 -9.80 4.19 31.47
N LYS A 317 -9.85 5.38 32.10
CA LYS A 317 -8.84 5.79 33.09
C LYS A 317 -8.72 4.83 34.27
N GLU A 318 -9.85 4.38 34.84
CA GLU A 318 -9.83 3.46 35.99
C GLU A 318 -9.34 2.06 35.61
N TYR A 319 -9.60 1.64 34.37
CA TYR A 319 -9.12 0.38 33.82
C TYR A 319 -7.60 0.40 33.64
N LEU A 320 -7.06 1.48 33.06
CA LEU A 320 -5.62 1.65 32.83
C LEU A 320 -4.82 1.91 34.12
N ALA A 321 -5.45 2.47 35.17
CA ALA A 321 -4.81 2.66 36.47
C ALA A 321 -4.37 1.35 37.15
N GLN A 322 -4.88 0.20 36.70
CA GLN A 322 -4.51 -1.13 37.19
C GLN A 322 -3.27 -1.72 36.46
N GLY A 323 -2.75 -1.00 35.47
CA GLY A 323 -1.71 -1.45 34.55
C GLY A 323 -2.26 -1.68 33.14
N VAL A 324 -1.37 -1.77 32.15
CA VAL A 324 -1.76 -2.04 30.77
C VAL A 324 -2.27 -3.48 30.64
N PRO A 325 -3.54 -3.68 30.23
CA PRO A 325 -4.10 -4.99 29.99
C PRO A 325 -3.37 -5.72 28.88
N LYS A 326 -3.21 -7.04 29.02
CA LYS A 326 -2.45 -7.85 28.04
C LYS A 326 -3.18 -7.98 26.71
N GLU A 327 -4.48 -7.70 26.70
CA GLU A 327 -5.39 -7.78 25.58
C GLU A 327 -5.20 -6.60 24.59
N VAL A 328 -4.59 -5.49 25.02
CA VAL A 328 -4.41 -4.31 24.16
C VAL A 328 -3.42 -4.58 23.01
N LEU A 329 -2.35 -5.33 23.27
CA LEU A 329 -1.33 -5.60 22.24
C LEU A 329 -1.86 -6.50 21.10
N PRO A 330 -2.53 -7.64 21.36
CA PRO A 330 -3.24 -8.40 20.32
C PRO A 330 -4.31 -7.58 19.60
N ALA A 331 -5.05 -6.72 20.32
CA ALA A 331 -6.00 -5.81 19.69
C ALA A 331 -5.31 -4.82 18.73
N LEU A 332 -4.12 -4.31 19.06
CA LEU A 332 -3.34 -3.48 18.15
C LEU A 332 -2.94 -4.25 16.87
N PHE A 333 -2.53 -5.51 16.99
CA PHE A 333 -2.22 -6.35 15.81
C PHE A 333 -3.45 -6.59 14.94
N GLY A 334 -4.60 -6.89 15.56
CA GLY A 334 -5.87 -7.00 14.86
C GLY A 334 -6.26 -5.70 14.17
N LEU A 335 -6.03 -4.56 14.81
CA LEU A 335 -6.35 -3.24 14.27
C LEU A 335 -5.54 -2.89 13.02
N VAL A 336 -4.27 -3.32 12.92
CA VAL A 336 -3.45 -3.17 11.70
C VAL A 336 -4.09 -3.93 10.52
N LEU A 337 -4.60 -5.13 10.77
CA LEU A 337 -5.32 -5.91 9.75
C LEU A 337 -6.65 -5.26 9.37
N GLU A 338 -7.42 -4.78 10.36
CA GLU A 338 -8.67 -4.07 10.12
C GLU A 338 -8.43 -2.84 9.24
N ALA A 339 -7.43 -2.02 9.59
CA ALA A 339 -7.10 -0.82 8.83
C ALA A 339 -6.67 -1.13 7.40
N SER A 340 -5.87 -2.21 7.20
CA SER A 340 -5.54 -2.70 5.86
C SER A 340 -6.80 -3.13 5.08
N GLY A 341 -7.77 -3.73 5.77
CA GLY A 341 -9.08 -4.10 5.23
C GLY A 341 -9.95 -2.90 4.82
N LEU A 342 -9.82 -1.77 5.52
CA LEU A 342 -10.58 -0.55 5.21
C LEU A 342 -10.27 0.01 3.83
N HIS A 343 -9.04 -0.20 3.32
CA HIS A 343 -8.67 0.10 1.92
C HIS A 343 -9.70 -0.50 0.96
N TYR A 344 -9.88 -1.81 1.05
CA TYR A 344 -10.76 -2.57 0.15
C TYR A 344 -12.25 -2.27 0.36
N LEU A 345 -12.64 -1.87 1.57
CA LEU A 345 -14.01 -1.39 1.84
C LEU A 345 -14.26 -0.05 1.14
N GLN A 346 -13.29 0.87 1.19
CA GLN A 346 -13.36 2.19 0.57
C GLN A 346 -13.38 2.06 -0.96
N ASP A 347 -12.49 1.25 -1.53
CA ASP A 347 -12.48 0.91 -2.95
C ASP A 347 -13.80 0.29 -3.40
N GLY A 348 -14.32 -0.68 -2.63
CA GLY A 348 -15.61 -1.31 -2.89
C GLY A 348 -16.82 -0.35 -2.88
N LEU A 349 -16.62 0.90 -2.45
CA LEU A 349 -17.58 2.00 -2.41
C LEU A 349 -17.21 3.18 -3.33
N ALA A 350 -16.15 3.04 -4.15
CA ALA A 350 -15.71 4.00 -5.17
C ALA A 350 -15.84 3.41 -6.60
N SER A 351 -16.21 4.25 -7.57
CA SER A 351 -16.75 3.77 -8.85
C SER A 351 -15.79 2.93 -9.72
N GLY A 352 -14.51 3.32 -9.80
CA GLY A 352 -13.49 2.65 -10.62
C GLY A 352 -13.27 1.18 -10.24
N HIS A 353 -13.64 0.86 -9.00
CA HIS A 353 -13.42 -0.43 -8.35
C HIS A 353 -14.69 -1.30 -8.32
N MET A 354 -15.89 -0.74 -8.54
CA MET A 354 -17.15 -1.48 -8.39
C MET A 354 -17.44 -2.53 -9.47
N ARG A 355 -16.83 -2.43 -10.66
CA ARG A 355 -17.10 -3.39 -11.75
C ARG A 355 -16.37 -4.70 -11.49
N THR A 356 -17.16 -5.75 -11.27
CA THR A 356 -16.81 -6.98 -10.56
C THR A 356 -15.94 -7.97 -11.33
N ILE A 357 -15.86 -7.89 -12.66
CA ILE A 357 -15.18 -8.92 -13.48
C ILE A 357 -14.50 -8.27 -14.67
N ARG A 358 -13.20 -8.04 -14.55
CA ARG A 358 -12.35 -7.80 -15.71
C ARG A 358 -11.29 -8.90 -15.72
N SER A 359 -11.18 -9.60 -16.85
CA SER A 359 -10.31 -10.77 -16.96
C SER A 359 -8.87 -10.39 -16.63
N ARG A 360 -8.17 -11.23 -15.86
CA ARG A 360 -6.72 -11.10 -15.54
C ARG A 360 -5.85 -10.86 -16.78
N GLU A 361 -6.33 -11.24 -17.96
CA GLU A 361 -5.65 -11.14 -19.24
C GLU A 361 -5.79 -9.76 -19.93
N SER A 362 -6.59 -8.83 -19.39
CA SER A 362 -6.90 -7.54 -20.04
C SER A 362 -6.72 -6.32 -19.14
N LEU A 363 -5.55 -6.22 -18.50
CA LEU A 363 -5.16 -5.15 -17.58
C LEU A 363 -5.36 -3.73 -18.15
N ILE A 364 -5.27 -3.56 -19.48
CA ILE A 364 -5.49 -2.28 -20.16
C ILE A 364 -6.96 -1.91 -20.23
N GLU A 365 -7.83 -2.85 -20.59
CA GLU A 365 -9.28 -2.61 -20.55
C GLU A 365 -9.73 -2.38 -19.11
N VAL A 366 -9.12 -3.08 -18.15
CA VAL A 366 -9.33 -2.83 -16.73
C VAL A 366 -9.00 -1.40 -16.38
N ARG A 367 -7.82 -0.89 -16.74
CA ARG A 367 -7.50 0.51 -16.41
C ARG A 367 -8.37 1.50 -17.15
N HIS A 368 -8.61 1.27 -18.44
CA HIS A 368 -9.42 2.17 -19.24
C HIS A 368 -10.81 2.37 -18.61
N ASP A 369 -11.46 1.26 -18.27
CA ASP A 369 -12.78 1.34 -17.66
C ASP A 369 -12.71 1.84 -16.20
N HIS A 370 -11.64 1.54 -15.44
CA HIS A 370 -11.41 2.09 -14.08
C HIS A 370 -11.32 3.62 -14.13
N ASP A 371 -10.46 4.15 -15.00
CA ASP A 371 -10.24 5.59 -15.15
C ASP A 371 -11.50 6.28 -15.69
N ASN A 372 -12.22 5.63 -16.60
CA ASN A 372 -13.50 6.15 -17.12
C ASN A 372 -14.58 6.18 -16.04
N ASP A 373 -14.75 5.08 -15.28
CA ASP A 373 -15.74 5.02 -14.19
C ASP A 373 -15.37 5.98 -13.06
N ASN A 374 -14.09 6.18 -12.75
CA ASN A 374 -13.64 7.19 -11.80
C ASN A 374 -14.07 8.58 -12.28
N LEU A 375 -13.74 8.95 -13.53
CA LEU A 375 -14.05 10.26 -14.10
C LEU A 375 -15.55 10.53 -14.22
N GLU A 376 -16.31 9.58 -14.75
CA GLU A 376 -17.72 9.72 -15.07
C GLU A 376 -18.65 9.34 -13.91
N GLY A 377 -18.13 8.69 -12.86
CA GLY A 377 -18.94 8.12 -11.79
C GLY A 377 -19.95 7.07 -12.25
N VAL A 378 -20.47 6.29 -11.30
CA VAL A 378 -21.50 5.28 -11.56
C VAL A 378 -22.63 5.38 -10.55
N VAL A 379 -23.82 4.94 -10.93
CA VAL A 379 -24.91 4.74 -9.97
C VAL A 379 -24.67 3.42 -9.27
N ALA A 380 -24.28 3.49 -8.01
CA ALA A 380 -23.99 2.37 -7.15
C ALA A 380 -25.21 2.00 -6.31
N VAL A 381 -25.30 0.72 -5.95
CA VAL A 381 -26.32 0.17 -5.08
C VAL A 381 -25.62 -0.55 -3.94
N MET A 382 -25.83 -0.04 -2.73
CA MET A 382 -25.33 -0.62 -1.50
C MET A 382 -26.49 -1.21 -0.69
N ASP A 383 -26.28 -2.41 -0.17
CA ASP A 383 -27.21 -3.07 0.74
C ASP A 383 -26.61 -3.13 2.13
N THR A 384 -27.40 -2.70 3.10
CA THR A 384 -27.12 -2.80 4.53
C THR A 384 -28.17 -3.73 5.14
N ARG A 385 -28.00 -4.13 6.41
CA ARG A 385 -29.04 -4.91 7.11
C ARG A 385 -30.37 -4.16 7.19
N HIS A 386 -30.33 -2.84 7.26
CA HIS A 386 -31.54 -2.02 7.35
C HIS A 386 -32.24 -1.81 6.01
N GLN A 387 -31.48 -1.41 5.00
CA GLN A 387 -32.04 -1.01 3.71
C GLN A 387 -31.05 -1.12 2.54
N ARG A 388 -31.64 -1.19 1.35
CA ARG A 388 -30.98 -0.97 0.06
C ARG A 388 -31.10 0.49 -0.32
N HIS A 389 -30.00 1.13 -0.70
CA HIS A 389 -30.02 2.50 -1.19
C HIS A 389 -29.08 2.67 -2.40
N SER A 390 -29.43 3.63 -3.26
CA SER A 390 -28.64 3.96 -4.45
C SER A 390 -27.97 5.30 -4.26
N TYR A 391 -26.73 5.41 -4.69
CA TYR A 391 -25.95 6.64 -4.64
C TYR A 391 -25.11 6.81 -5.90
N TRP A 392 -24.61 8.02 -6.11
CA TRP A 392 -23.58 8.27 -7.10
C TRP A 392 -22.23 7.99 -6.47
N ALA A 393 -21.52 7.00 -7.00
CA ALA A 393 -20.13 6.75 -6.65
C ALA A 393 -19.23 7.43 -7.66
N PHE A 394 -18.26 8.18 -7.15
CA PHE A 394 -17.11 8.73 -7.85
C PHE A 394 -15.85 7.95 -7.44
N GLY A 395 -14.78 8.09 -8.21
CA GLY A 395 -13.49 7.44 -7.90
C GLY A 395 -12.76 8.06 -6.72
N ASP A 396 -11.59 7.51 -6.39
CA ASP A 396 -10.79 7.88 -5.22
C ASP A 396 -10.53 9.39 -5.23
N LYS A 397 -10.04 9.95 -6.35
CA LYS A 397 -9.73 11.38 -6.62
C LYS A 397 -10.72 12.46 -6.18
N PHE A 398 -11.96 12.09 -5.90
CA PHE A 398 -13.04 13.01 -5.59
C PHE A 398 -13.38 13.04 -4.10
N LEU A 399 -12.80 12.16 -3.29
CA LEU A 399 -13.09 12.06 -1.87
C LEU A 399 -12.55 13.25 -1.10
N ILE A 400 -11.31 13.67 -1.38
CA ILE A 400 -10.76 14.94 -0.87
C ILE A 400 -10.57 15.99 -1.97
N GLY A 401 -11.04 15.69 -3.19
CA GLY A 401 -11.08 16.60 -4.33
C GLY A 401 -11.65 17.99 -4.00
N PRO A 402 -11.24 19.03 -4.77
CA PRO A 402 -11.64 20.39 -4.52
C PRO A 402 -13.18 20.53 -4.56
N PRO A 403 -13.73 21.44 -3.75
CA PRO A 403 -15.16 21.68 -3.72
C PRO A 403 -15.60 22.30 -5.05
N ASN A 404 -16.68 21.78 -5.65
CA ASN A 404 -17.24 22.48 -6.80
C ASN A 404 -17.69 23.89 -6.40
N SER A 405 -17.71 24.78 -7.39
CA SER A 405 -18.15 26.19 -7.26
C SER A 405 -19.50 26.45 -6.56
N MET A 406 -20.34 25.44 -6.33
CA MET A 406 -21.68 25.56 -5.73
C MET A 406 -21.87 24.59 -4.54
N PRO A 407 -22.22 25.07 -3.33
CA PRO A 407 -22.48 24.21 -2.18
C PRO A 407 -23.80 23.42 -2.32
N CYS A 408 -23.93 22.30 -1.61
CA CYS A 408 -25.21 21.59 -1.50
C CYS A 408 -26.15 22.33 -0.55
N LEU A 409 -27.17 23.01 -1.10
CA LEU A 409 -28.09 23.87 -0.34
C LEU A 409 -29.50 23.29 -0.17
N MET A 410 -29.78 22.12 -0.75
CA MET A 410 -31.12 21.53 -0.81
C MET A 410 -31.06 20.05 -0.44
N ASP A 411 -32.09 19.57 0.26
CA ASP A 411 -32.29 18.15 0.45
C ASP A 411 -32.81 17.48 -0.83
N TRP A 412 -32.76 16.15 -0.86
CA TRP A 412 -33.16 15.35 -2.01
C TRP A 412 -34.64 15.53 -2.39
N ASP A 413 -35.53 15.69 -1.40
CA ASP A 413 -36.95 15.94 -1.61
C ASP A 413 -37.23 17.28 -2.30
N THR A 414 -36.45 18.31 -1.95
CA THR A 414 -36.52 19.63 -2.56
C THR A 414 -35.93 19.60 -3.97
N LEU A 415 -34.76 18.98 -4.15
CA LEU A 415 -34.15 18.78 -5.46
C LEU A 415 -35.08 18.04 -6.41
N ASP A 416 -35.83 17.05 -5.92
CA ASP A 416 -36.82 16.33 -6.72
C ASP A 416 -37.92 17.27 -7.26
N ARG A 417 -38.30 18.30 -6.52
CA ARG A 417 -39.37 19.21 -6.95
C ARG A 417 -38.90 20.28 -7.93
N VAL A 418 -37.59 20.43 -8.11
CA VAL A 418 -36.99 21.40 -9.05
C VAL A 418 -37.01 20.83 -10.46
N LEU A 419 -37.60 21.58 -11.40
CA LEU A 419 -37.73 21.15 -12.80
C LEU A 419 -36.37 21.06 -13.53
N TYR A 420 -35.46 21.97 -13.19
CA TYR A 420 -34.10 22.07 -13.73
C TYR A 420 -33.12 22.31 -12.57
N PRO A 421 -32.61 21.26 -11.90
CA PRO A 421 -31.60 21.43 -10.86
C PRO A 421 -30.34 22.04 -11.47
N ILE A 422 -29.62 22.85 -10.67
CA ILE A 422 -28.34 23.40 -11.09
C ILE A 422 -27.33 22.24 -11.12
N PRO A 423 -26.72 21.92 -12.28
CA PRO A 423 -25.88 20.72 -12.42
C PRO A 423 -24.72 20.65 -11.42
N GLU A 424 -24.07 21.78 -11.13
CA GLU A 424 -22.96 21.89 -10.18
C GLU A 424 -23.41 21.61 -8.74
N MET A 425 -24.58 22.14 -8.36
CA MET A 425 -25.16 21.88 -7.02
C MET A 425 -25.54 20.42 -6.86
N LEU A 426 -26.11 19.80 -7.91
CA LEU A 426 -26.44 18.37 -7.89
C LEU A 426 -25.16 17.54 -7.70
N THR A 427 -24.09 17.83 -8.45
CA THR A 427 -22.80 17.15 -8.30
C THR A 427 -22.24 17.28 -6.88
N THR A 428 -22.31 18.47 -6.27
CA THR A 428 -21.87 18.68 -4.89
C THR A 428 -22.71 17.90 -3.89
N CYS A 429 -24.04 17.86 -4.03
CA CYS A 429 -24.90 17.07 -3.17
C CYS A 429 -24.60 15.57 -3.28
N THR A 430 -24.31 15.08 -4.49
CA THR A 430 -23.94 13.67 -4.70
C THR A 430 -22.58 13.32 -4.10
N LEU A 431 -21.58 14.19 -4.24
CA LEU A 431 -20.26 14.01 -3.61
C LEU A 431 -20.36 14.02 -2.09
N GLN A 432 -21.09 14.99 -1.52
CA GLN A 432 -21.34 15.07 -0.09
C GLN A 432 -22.00 13.77 0.43
N HIS A 433 -22.94 13.21 -0.31
CA HIS A 433 -23.62 11.98 0.08
C HIS A 433 -22.69 10.76 0.01
N GLN A 434 -21.89 10.60 -1.05
CA GLN A 434 -20.88 9.52 -1.14
C GLN A 434 -19.86 9.62 -0.01
N ARG A 435 -19.30 10.82 0.23
CA ARG A 435 -18.32 11.06 1.31
C ARG A 435 -18.92 10.67 2.67
N GLY A 436 -20.20 10.96 2.89
CA GLY A 436 -20.95 10.52 4.06
C GLY A 436 -21.06 8.99 4.18
N ILE A 437 -21.41 8.31 3.08
CA ILE A 437 -21.51 6.83 3.04
C ILE A 437 -20.17 6.20 3.37
N LEU A 438 -19.09 6.62 2.72
CA LEU A 438 -17.75 6.12 2.94
C LEU A 438 -17.31 6.30 4.39
N ALA A 439 -17.44 7.51 4.94
CA ALA A 439 -17.07 7.78 6.33
C ALA A 439 -17.90 6.95 7.32
N ALA A 440 -19.20 6.79 7.07
CA ALA A 440 -20.07 5.99 7.91
C ALA A 440 -19.75 4.49 7.84
N SER A 441 -19.50 3.93 6.66
CA SER A 441 -19.14 2.53 6.48
C SER A 441 -17.78 2.22 7.11
N THR A 442 -16.78 3.09 6.91
CA THR A 442 -15.47 2.98 7.56
C THR A 442 -15.58 3.09 9.09
N THR A 443 -16.35 4.05 9.62
CA THR A 443 -16.61 4.15 11.06
C THR A 443 -17.34 2.91 11.58
N ALA A 444 -18.34 2.42 10.86
CA ALA A 444 -19.09 1.24 11.26
C ALA A 444 -18.21 -0.01 11.32
N SER A 445 -17.26 -0.18 10.39
CA SER A 445 -16.33 -1.33 10.38
C SER A 445 -15.43 -1.31 11.63
N LEU A 446 -14.89 -0.15 11.98
CA LEU A 446 -14.08 0.04 13.19
C LEU A 446 -14.87 -0.19 14.48
N VAL A 447 -16.11 0.30 14.55
CA VAL A 447 -17.00 0.08 15.70
C VAL A 447 -17.40 -1.38 15.81
N ASP A 448 -17.68 -2.05 14.68
CA ASP A 448 -18.01 -3.48 14.65
C ASP A 448 -16.84 -4.33 15.13
N TRP A 449 -15.62 -4.04 14.64
CA TRP A 449 -14.39 -4.68 15.11
C TRP A 449 -14.20 -4.50 16.62
N ALA A 450 -14.37 -3.27 17.12
CA ALA A 450 -14.20 -2.98 18.54
C ALA A 450 -15.23 -3.74 19.42
N LEU A 451 -16.46 -3.88 18.95
CA LEU A 451 -17.52 -4.64 19.62
C LEU A 451 -17.39 -6.16 19.46
N GLY A 452 -16.43 -6.65 18.68
CA GLY A 452 -16.21 -8.10 18.51
C GLY A 452 -17.03 -8.74 17.40
N GLY A 453 -17.49 -7.97 16.42
CA GLY A 453 -18.13 -8.48 15.22
C GLY A 453 -19.64 -8.74 15.32
N PRO A 454 -20.48 -7.88 15.95
CA PRO A 454 -21.93 -8.12 16.01
C PRO A 454 -22.60 -8.22 14.62
N VAL A 455 -21.97 -7.72 13.55
CA VAL A 455 -22.43 -7.91 12.17
C VAL A 455 -22.27 -9.35 11.64
N TYR A 456 -21.62 -10.26 12.37
CA TYR A 456 -21.63 -11.69 12.08
C TYR A 456 -22.80 -12.42 12.76
N GLU A 457 -23.44 -11.80 13.76
CA GLU A 457 -24.55 -12.42 14.47
C GLU A 457 -25.87 -12.27 13.71
N GLU A 458 -26.70 -13.32 13.71
CA GLU A 458 -28.10 -13.24 13.28
C GLU A 458 -28.90 -12.39 14.29
N SER A 459 -29.06 -11.10 14.02
CA SER A 459 -29.90 -10.23 14.85
C SER A 459 -31.13 -9.73 14.07
N GLY A 460 -32.22 -9.53 14.81
CA GLY A 460 -33.51 -9.06 14.29
C GLY A 460 -33.48 -7.62 13.78
N ALA A 461 -34.63 -6.93 13.80
CA ALA A 461 -34.73 -5.56 13.30
C ALA A 461 -33.68 -4.63 13.94
N CYS A 462 -33.00 -3.82 13.11
CA CYS A 462 -31.94 -2.92 13.57
C CYS A 462 -32.44 -1.96 14.68
N GLY A 463 -31.71 -1.89 15.80
CA GLY A 463 -31.97 -0.97 16.93
C GLY A 463 -31.85 0.52 16.55
N PRO A 464 -31.95 1.47 17.49
CA PRO A 464 -31.84 2.90 17.19
C PRO A 464 -30.49 3.27 16.58
N VAL A 465 -30.46 4.14 15.55
CA VAL A 465 -29.20 4.57 14.88
C VAL A 465 -28.20 5.27 15.82
N ALA A 466 -28.66 5.78 16.96
CA ALA A 466 -27.83 6.42 17.96
C ALA A 466 -27.00 5.43 18.79
N THR A 467 -27.33 4.13 18.79
CA THR A 467 -26.48 3.10 19.42
C THR A 467 -25.45 2.58 18.44
N ALA A 468 -24.32 2.08 18.96
CA ALA A 468 -23.24 1.55 18.14
C ALA A 468 -23.69 0.41 17.22
N GLU A 469 -24.45 -0.55 17.76
CA GLU A 469 -25.00 -1.68 17.01
C GLU A 469 -26.04 -1.25 15.98
N GLY A 470 -26.87 -0.25 16.32
CA GLY A 470 -27.87 0.32 15.42
C GLY A 470 -27.24 1.12 14.27
N PHE A 471 -26.10 1.76 14.51
CA PHE A 471 -25.28 2.43 13.50
C PHE A 471 -24.65 1.40 12.55
N ILE A 472 -23.98 0.37 13.07
CA ILE A 472 -23.38 -0.73 12.28
C ILE A 472 -24.42 -1.33 11.33
N CYS A 473 -25.60 -1.68 11.84
CA CYS A 473 -26.68 -2.31 11.07
C CYS A 473 -27.15 -1.48 9.86
N ARG A 474 -26.94 -0.16 9.88
CA ARG A 474 -27.41 0.79 8.85
C ARG A 474 -26.33 1.36 7.97
N ALA A 475 -25.08 1.31 8.42
CA ALA A 475 -23.95 1.92 7.73
C ALA A 475 -23.00 0.90 7.11
N LEU A 476 -22.96 -0.34 7.61
CA LEU A 476 -22.06 -1.36 7.08
C LEU A 476 -22.68 -2.11 5.89
N PRO A 477 -21.95 -2.27 4.77
CA PRO A 477 -22.44 -3.08 3.66
C PRO A 477 -22.44 -4.57 4.05
N VAL A 478 -23.50 -5.29 3.65
CA VAL A 478 -23.62 -6.76 3.87
C VAL A 478 -23.30 -7.59 2.64
N ARG A 479 -22.97 -6.95 1.53
CA ARG A 479 -22.48 -7.56 0.30
C ARG A 479 -21.73 -6.53 -0.54
N ALA A 480 -21.05 -7.00 -1.58
CA ALA A 480 -20.41 -6.12 -2.54
C ALA A 480 -21.40 -5.14 -3.17
N THR A 481 -20.98 -3.88 -3.27
CA THR A 481 -21.72 -2.81 -3.95
C THR A 481 -21.84 -3.13 -5.43
N LEU A 482 -23.02 -2.91 -6.00
CA LEU A 482 -23.28 -3.21 -7.41
C LEU A 482 -23.48 -1.93 -8.22
N VAL A 483 -22.93 -1.90 -9.43
CA VAL A 483 -23.30 -0.89 -10.42
C VAL A 483 -24.71 -1.18 -10.95
N SER A 484 -25.57 -0.16 -10.94
CA SER A 484 -26.95 -0.26 -11.40
C SER A 484 -27.01 -0.77 -12.85
N GLY A 485 -27.82 -1.81 -13.09
CA GLY A 485 -28.00 -2.43 -14.41
C GLY A 485 -27.10 -3.62 -14.73
N LEU A 486 -26.08 -3.95 -13.91
CA LEU A 486 -25.14 -5.04 -14.23
C LEU A 486 -25.56 -6.46 -13.80
N GLN A 487 -26.43 -6.68 -12.80
CA GLN A 487 -27.06 -8.00 -12.54
C GLN A 487 -28.14 -7.92 -11.44
N GLY A 488 -29.04 -8.92 -11.44
CA GLY A 488 -30.37 -8.87 -10.82
C GLY A 488 -30.60 -9.63 -9.50
N SER A 489 -31.86 -9.49 -9.06
CA SER A 489 -32.54 -9.97 -7.84
C SER A 489 -32.24 -9.21 -6.54
N ARG A 490 -33.33 -8.79 -5.87
CA ARG A 490 -33.34 -8.43 -4.44
C ARG A 490 -33.04 -9.73 -3.69
N MET A 491 -31.83 -9.91 -3.19
CA MET A 491 -31.58 -10.86 -2.12
C MET A 491 -31.90 -10.15 -0.81
N GLU A 492 -32.55 -10.85 0.12
CA GLU A 492 -32.77 -10.30 1.47
C GLU A 492 -31.42 -10.07 2.15
N PRO A 493 -31.30 -9.08 3.04
CA PRO A 493 -30.08 -8.87 3.79
C PRO A 493 -29.73 -10.14 4.58
N GLU A 494 -28.51 -10.66 4.40
CA GLU A 494 -27.96 -11.77 5.18
C GLU A 494 -26.90 -11.25 6.15
N PRO A 495 -26.57 -12.00 7.22
CA PRO A 495 -25.39 -11.71 8.05
C PRO A 495 -24.11 -11.63 7.22
N LEU A 496 -23.12 -10.90 7.73
CA LEU A 496 -21.80 -10.84 7.09
C LEU A 496 -21.18 -12.25 7.06
N VAL A 497 -20.58 -12.62 5.94
CA VAL A 497 -19.89 -13.91 5.80
C VAL A 497 -18.40 -13.70 6.08
N HIS A 498 -17.77 -14.66 6.77
CA HIS A 498 -16.32 -14.64 6.94
C HIS A 498 -15.60 -14.72 5.59
N GLY A 499 -14.66 -13.81 5.39
CA GLY A 499 -13.82 -13.79 4.20
C GLY A 499 -12.50 -14.53 4.38
N THR A 500 -11.58 -14.33 3.45
CA THR A 500 -10.19 -14.76 3.59
C THR A 500 -9.31 -13.59 3.17
N ILE A 501 -8.24 -13.33 3.94
CA ILE A 501 -7.22 -12.34 3.57
C ILE A 501 -6.80 -12.60 2.11
N PRO A 502 -6.71 -11.58 1.24
CA PRO A 502 -6.32 -11.75 -0.15
C PRO A 502 -4.97 -12.46 -0.25
N VAL A 503 -4.81 -13.28 -1.28
CA VAL A 503 -3.49 -13.86 -1.59
C VAL A 503 -2.56 -12.71 -1.95
N PRO A 504 -1.42 -12.53 -1.26
CA PRO A 504 -0.44 -11.53 -1.64
C PRO A 504 -0.11 -11.61 -3.13
N PRO A 505 0.05 -10.47 -3.83
CA PRO A 505 0.55 -10.49 -5.18
C PRO A 505 1.92 -11.19 -5.19
N ARG A 506 2.19 -11.94 -6.26
CA ARG A 506 3.47 -12.65 -6.40
C ARG A 506 4.61 -11.66 -6.37
N ASP A 507 5.71 -12.07 -5.76
CA ASP A 507 6.97 -11.36 -5.83
C ASP A 507 7.32 -11.04 -7.30
N TYR A 508 7.85 -9.85 -7.52
CA TYR A 508 8.22 -9.36 -8.83
C TYR A 508 9.30 -10.26 -9.45
N ALA A 509 8.96 -10.86 -10.59
CA ALA A 509 9.89 -11.64 -11.39
C ALA A 509 9.72 -11.32 -12.87
N TYR A 510 10.81 -11.41 -13.62
CA TYR A 510 10.74 -11.37 -15.08
C TYR A 510 11.72 -12.33 -15.73
N GLU A 511 11.36 -12.78 -16.91
CA GLU A 511 12.23 -13.53 -17.82
C GLU A 511 12.48 -12.68 -19.05
N SER A 512 13.74 -12.51 -19.44
CA SER A 512 14.08 -11.75 -20.64
C SER A 512 14.96 -12.48 -21.63
N LEU A 513 14.71 -12.18 -22.90
CA LEU A 513 15.57 -12.53 -24.02
C LEU A 513 16.05 -11.24 -24.67
N SER A 514 17.36 -10.98 -24.61
CA SER A 514 17.95 -9.75 -25.14
C SER A 514 19.03 -10.03 -26.19
N ILE A 515 19.05 -9.17 -27.21
CA ILE A 515 20.12 -9.05 -28.18
C ILE A 515 21.05 -7.94 -27.71
N ARG A 516 22.35 -8.20 -27.74
CA ARG A 516 23.38 -7.26 -27.29
C ARG A 516 24.29 -6.90 -28.45
N ALA A 517 24.58 -5.61 -28.57
CA ALA A 517 25.60 -5.08 -29.45
C ALA A 517 26.56 -4.25 -28.61
N GLY A 518 27.86 -4.55 -28.69
CA GLY A 518 28.86 -3.89 -27.86
C GLY A 518 30.16 -3.60 -28.59
N LEU A 519 31.04 -2.87 -27.93
CA LEU A 519 32.37 -2.58 -28.42
C LEU A 519 33.39 -3.07 -27.40
N GLU A 520 34.38 -3.81 -27.88
CA GLU A 520 35.63 -4.01 -27.15
C GLU A 520 36.51 -2.78 -27.32
N ILE A 521 36.76 -2.03 -26.24
CA ILE A 521 37.35 -0.68 -26.36
C ILE A 521 38.79 -0.70 -26.90
N PRO A 522 39.71 -1.56 -26.41
CA PRO A 522 41.11 -1.50 -26.85
C PRO A 522 41.30 -1.87 -28.33
N SER A 523 40.55 -2.84 -28.83
CA SER A 523 40.63 -3.35 -30.21
C SER A 523 39.62 -2.70 -31.16
N ASN A 524 38.64 -1.95 -30.63
CA ASN A 524 37.55 -1.33 -31.39
C ASN A 524 36.75 -2.34 -32.23
N VAL A 525 36.62 -3.57 -31.73
CA VAL A 525 35.89 -4.66 -32.39
C VAL A 525 34.44 -4.68 -31.91
N LEU A 526 33.51 -4.84 -32.86
CA LEU A 526 32.08 -4.98 -32.59
C LEU A 526 31.79 -6.37 -32.02
N GLN A 527 31.05 -6.43 -30.92
CA GLN A 527 30.50 -7.66 -30.35
C GLN A 527 29.01 -7.72 -30.61
N LEU A 528 28.49 -8.88 -31.00
CA LEU A 528 27.07 -9.18 -31.06
C LEU A 528 26.78 -10.42 -30.21
N GLY A 529 25.68 -10.42 -29.48
CA GLY A 529 25.30 -11.56 -28.67
C GLY A 529 23.82 -11.64 -28.38
N VAL A 530 23.44 -12.77 -27.80
CA VAL A 530 22.11 -13.03 -27.25
C VAL A 530 22.27 -13.48 -25.81
N SER A 531 21.36 -13.06 -24.94
CA SER A 531 21.32 -13.56 -23.57
C SER A 531 19.91 -13.79 -23.10
N ILE A 532 19.79 -14.74 -22.17
CA ILE A 532 18.58 -15.01 -21.41
C ILE A 532 18.84 -14.63 -19.97
N THR A 533 17.89 -13.95 -19.33
CA THR A 533 17.95 -13.51 -17.93
C THR A 533 16.69 -13.95 -17.20
N PHE A 534 16.86 -14.50 -16.00
CA PHE A 534 15.78 -14.87 -15.09
C PHE A 534 15.96 -14.05 -13.83
N LEU A 535 15.11 -13.06 -13.61
CA LEU A 535 15.17 -12.12 -12.49
C LEU A 535 14.08 -12.41 -11.46
N GLU A 536 14.46 -12.34 -10.19
CA GLU A 536 13.61 -12.57 -9.02
C GLU A 536 13.82 -11.46 -7.98
N GLN A 537 12.78 -11.11 -7.25
CA GLN A 537 12.81 -10.17 -6.13
C GLN A 537 13.44 -10.80 -4.87
N LEU A 538 14.21 -9.99 -4.12
CA LEU A 538 14.85 -10.40 -2.87
C LEU A 538 14.18 -9.79 -1.63
N ASP A 539 13.64 -8.58 -1.73
CA ASP A 539 13.00 -7.86 -0.62
C ASP A 539 11.53 -7.56 -0.92
N TYR A 540 10.66 -7.45 0.09
CA TYR A 540 9.23 -7.23 -0.12
C TYR A 540 8.86 -5.87 -0.72
N MET A 541 9.76 -4.88 -0.67
CA MET A 541 9.58 -3.57 -1.30
C MET A 541 10.10 -3.54 -2.75
N GLY A 542 10.64 -4.65 -3.26
CA GLY A 542 11.08 -4.77 -4.65
C GLY A 542 12.25 -3.86 -5.04
N HIS A 543 13.03 -3.38 -4.07
CA HIS A 543 14.24 -2.57 -4.32
C HIS A 543 15.44 -3.44 -4.70
N PHE A 544 15.58 -4.61 -4.08
CA PHE A 544 16.68 -5.53 -4.30
C PHE A 544 16.17 -6.72 -5.09
N LEU A 545 16.83 -6.99 -6.21
CA LEU A 545 16.52 -8.12 -7.07
C LEU A 545 17.80 -8.89 -7.37
N THR A 546 17.63 -10.11 -7.82
CA THR A 546 18.71 -10.96 -8.29
C THR A 546 18.38 -11.58 -9.64
N SER A 547 19.37 -11.92 -10.45
CA SER A 547 19.12 -12.67 -11.67
C SER A 547 20.20 -13.66 -12.05
N TRP A 548 19.78 -14.69 -12.77
CA TRP A 548 20.66 -15.60 -13.50
C TRP A 548 20.69 -15.22 -14.96
N ARG A 549 21.88 -14.92 -15.49
CA ARG A 549 22.06 -14.52 -16.88
C ARG A 549 23.02 -15.47 -17.59
N ALA A 550 22.57 -16.01 -18.72
CA ALA A 550 23.39 -16.80 -19.63
C ALA A 550 23.48 -16.09 -20.99
N GLY A 551 24.69 -15.94 -21.51
CA GLY A 551 24.96 -15.23 -22.75
C GLY A 551 25.79 -16.04 -23.73
N LEU A 552 25.56 -15.81 -25.02
CA LEU A 552 26.44 -16.22 -26.10
C LEU A 552 26.73 -14.99 -26.96
N SER A 553 28.00 -14.71 -27.22
CA SER A 553 28.43 -13.57 -28.01
C SER A 553 29.54 -13.94 -28.99
N THR A 554 29.66 -13.14 -30.04
CA THR A 554 30.71 -13.23 -31.03
C THR A 554 31.23 -11.85 -31.38
N THR A 555 32.53 -11.74 -31.67
CA THR A 555 33.12 -10.52 -32.22
C THR A 555 33.05 -10.55 -33.76
N LEU A 556 32.88 -9.38 -34.37
CA LEU A 556 32.87 -9.17 -35.82
C LEU A 556 34.12 -8.38 -36.23
N GLY A 557 35.28 -9.02 -36.16
CA GLY A 557 36.59 -8.46 -36.53
C GLY A 557 37.20 -9.11 -37.78
N GLU A 558 38.38 -8.64 -38.19
CA GLU A 558 39.14 -9.29 -39.28
C GLU A 558 40.04 -10.40 -38.72
N GLY A 559 40.02 -11.59 -39.36
CA GLY A 559 40.94 -12.69 -39.07
C GLY A 559 40.94 -13.15 -37.60
N ASN A 560 42.09 -13.02 -36.94
CA ASN A 560 42.38 -13.49 -35.57
C ASN A 560 41.55 -12.78 -34.47
N GLU A 561 40.87 -11.67 -34.80
CA GLU A 561 40.05 -10.91 -33.85
C GLU A 561 38.65 -11.51 -33.62
N ASN A 562 38.29 -12.58 -34.35
CA ASN A 562 37.02 -13.28 -34.20
C ASN A 562 37.05 -14.25 -33.01
N GLN A 563 36.06 -14.09 -32.14
CA GLN A 563 35.90 -14.82 -30.90
C GLN A 563 34.45 -15.29 -30.76
N TRP A 564 34.26 -16.42 -30.10
CA TRP A 564 32.97 -16.91 -29.60
C TRP A 564 33.06 -17.05 -28.10
N VAL A 565 32.19 -16.38 -27.37
CA VAL A 565 32.22 -16.35 -25.90
C VAL A 565 30.87 -16.75 -25.36
N ALA A 566 30.86 -17.80 -24.54
CA ALA A 566 29.76 -18.13 -23.66
C ALA A 566 30.04 -17.54 -22.27
N ASP A 567 29.06 -16.86 -21.70
CA ASP A 567 29.19 -16.24 -20.40
C ASP A 567 28.00 -16.52 -19.49
N TYR A 568 28.27 -16.49 -18.20
CA TYR A 568 27.29 -16.69 -17.15
C TYR A 568 27.52 -15.72 -16.00
N ALA A 569 26.45 -15.18 -15.43
CA ALA A 569 26.50 -14.26 -14.30
C ALA A 569 25.34 -14.50 -13.34
N TYR A 570 25.64 -14.40 -12.04
CA TYR A 570 24.64 -14.17 -11.01
C TYR A 570 24.69 -12.68 -10.67
N GLN A 571 23.62 -11.96 -10.96
CA GLN A 571 23.58 -10.51 -10.93
C GLN A 571 22.75 -10.02 -9.75
N PHE A 572 23.19 -8.94 -9.12
CA PHE A 572 22.45 -8.19 -8.12
C PHE A 572 21.96 -6.89 -8.76
N HIS A 573 20.73 -6.52 -8.44
CA HIS A 573 20.11 -5.33 -8.98
C HIS A 573 19.57 -4.47 -7.86
N PHE A 574 19.86 -3.17 -7.93
CA PHE A 574 19.14 -2.17 -7.16
C PHE A 574 18.15 -1.47 -8.08
N ARG A 575 16.86 -1.69 -7.84
CA ARG A 575 15.75 -1.08 -8.54
C ARG A 575 15.48 0.30 -7.93
N LEU A 576 15.94 1.31 -8.65
CA LEU A 576 15.75 2.72 -8.30
C LEU A 576 14.29 3.15 -8.51
N SER A 577 13.64 2.61 -9.54
CA SER A 577 12.22 2.83 -9.78
C SER A 577 11.60 1.64 -10.49
N ALA A 578 10.28 1.66 -10.68
CA ALA A 578 9.59 0.60 -11.41
C ALA A 578 10.26 0.27 -12.77
N ARG A 579 10.90 1.27 -13.39
CA ARG A 579 11.54 1.18 -14.71
C ARG A 579 13.06 1.07 -14.69
N PHE A 580 13.74 1.53 -13.65
CA PHE A 580 15.20 1.70 -13.68
C PHE A 580 15.89 0.87 -12.63
N MET A 581 16.91 0.13 -13.04
CA MET A 581 17.76 -0.65 -12.15
C MET A 581 19.24 -0.45 -12.46
N PHE A 582 20.03 -0.45 -11.40
CA PHE A 582 21.48 -0.58 -11.47
C PHE A 582 21.86 -2.04 -11.29
N ASP A 583 22.69 -2.54 -12.20
CA ASP A 583 23.10 -3.93 -12.25
C ASP A 583 24.54 -4.05 -11.80
N ALA A 584 24.84 -5.03 -10.95
CA ALA A 584 26.19 -5.40 -10.57
C ALA A 584 26.32 -6.92 -10.56
N ALA A 585 27.32 -7.46 -11.26
CA ALA A 585 27.49 -8.91 -11.27
C ALA A 585 28.96 -9.33 -11.45
N PRO A 586 29.44 -10.32 -10.69
CA PRO A 586 30.52 -11.15 -11.17
C PRO A 586 30.02 -12.01 -12.35
N PHE A 587 30.84 -12.15 -13.37
CA PHE A 587 30.59 -13.07 -14.46
C PHE A 587 31.78 -14.01 -14.68
N VAL A 588 31.47 -15.20 -15.14
CA VAL A 588 32.43 -16.19 -15.64
C VAL A 588 32.23 -16.33 -17.14
N PHE A 589 33.31 -16.61 -17.87
CA PHE A 589 33.23 -16.77 -19.31
C PHE A 589 34.23 -17.81 -19.81
N ALA A 590 33.88 -18.44 -20.92
CA ALA A 590 34.76 -19.31 -21.69
C ALA A 590 34.50 -19.08 -23.18
N GLY A 591 35.55 -19.18 -23.98
CA GLY A 591 35.45 -18.88 -25.39
C GLY A 591 36.55 -19.50 -26.24
N LEU A 592 36.36 -19.33 -27.54
CA LEU A 592 37.32 -19.69 -28.59
C LEU A 592 37.68 -18.41 -29.33
N ARG A 593 38.98 -18.15 -29.51
CA ARG A 593 39.51 -17.05 -30.34
C ARG A 593 40.48 -17.60 -31.38
N ASN A 594 40.88 -16.78 -32.36
CA ASN A 594 41.78 -17.18 -33.43
C ASN A 594 41.27 -18.42 -34.20
N ILE A 595 40.12 -18.37 -34.87
CA ILE A 595 39.47 -19.57 -35.45
C ILE A 595 40.38 -20.38 -36.41
N ASP A 596 41.37 -19.73 -37.04
CA ASP A 596 42.37 -20.40 -37.89
C ASP A 596 43.46 -21.17 -37.11
N ASP A 597 43.73 -20.80 -35.85
CA ASP A 597 44.60 -21.49 -34.88
C ASP A 597 43.96 -21.40 -33.49
N VAL A 598 42.97 -22.27 -33.25
CA VAL A 598 41.98 -22.11 -32.17
C VAL A 598 42.63 -22.07 -30.79
N ASP A 599 42.51 -20.93 -30.11
CA ASP A 599 42.87 -20.77 -28.70
C ASP A 599 41.61 -20.78 -27.84
N PHE A 600 41.55 -21.74 -26.91
CA PHE A 600 40.52 -21.76 -25.87
C PHE A 600 40.94 -20.86 -24.72
N PHE A 601 40.05 -19.99 -24.27
CA PHE A 601 40.31 -19.10 -23.14
C PHE A 601 39.13 -19.07 -22.17
N ALA A 602 39.42 -18.82 -20.90
CA ALA A 602 38.42 -18.72 -19.85
C ALA A 602 38.84 -17.74 -18.76
N GLY A 603 37.85 -17.15 -18.10
CA GLY A 603 38.12 -16.11 -17.12
C GLY A 603 36.91 -15.70 -16.30
N VAL A 604 37.12 -14.64 -15.54
CA VAL A 604 36.11 -14.04 -14.66
C VAL A 604 36.19 -12.53 -14.77
N GLY A 605 35.15 -11.80 -14.38
CA GLY A 605 35.23 -10.35 -14.36
C GLY A 605 34.04 -9.71 -13.66
N PRO A 606 34.17 -8.47 -13.19
CA PRO A 606 33.02 -7.70 -12.77
C PRO A 606 32.29 -7.08 -13.97
N SER A 607 30.98 -6.92 -13.82
CA SER A 607 30.12 -6.17 -14.71
C SER A 607 29.25 -5.21 -13.92
N PHE A 608 29.02 -4.03 -14.52
CA PHE A 608 28.18 -2.99 -13.97
C PHE A 608 27.30 -2.44 -15.07
N GLY A 609 26.02 -2.18 -14.80
CA GLY A 609 25.09 -1.74 -15.83
C GLY A 609 23.94 -0.93 -15.29
N ILE A 610 23.17 -0.42 -16.24
CA ILE A 610 21.86 0.17 -16.00
C ILE A 610 20.90 -0.51 -16.96
N THR A 611 19.77 -0.97 -16.44
CA THR A 611 18.70 -1.56 -17.24
C THR A 611 17.41 -0.77 -17.05
N ALA A 612 16.74 -0.50 -18.16
CA ALA A 612 15.43 0.09 -18.25
C ALA A 612 14.42 -1.00 -18.65
N LEU A 613 13.42 -1.22 -17.80
CA LEU A 613 12.37 -2.23 -17.98
C LEU A 613 11.11 -1.63 -18.61
N PRO A 614 10.28 -2.45 -19.28
CA PRO A 614 9.04 -1.98 -19.87
C PRO A 614 8.09 -1.41 -18.82
N GLU A 615 7.48 -0.27 -19.15
CA GLU A 615 6.36 0.27 -18.40
C GLU A 615 5.05 -0.35 -18.91
N GLY A 616 4.15 -0.71 -18.00
CA GLY A 616 2.79 -1.20 -18.29
C GLY A 616 1.84 -0.19 -18.94
N TRP A 617 2.36 0.74 -19.75
CA TRP A 617 1.63 1.72 -20.58
C TRP A 617 1.92 1.52 -22.07
N ILE A 618 3.02 0.84 -22.42
CA ILE A 618 3.36 0.46 -23.79
C ILE A 618 3.21 -1.06 -23.89
N ASN A 619 2.44 -1.56 -24.86
CA ASN A 619 2.19 -3.00 -25.09
C ASN A 619 3.45 -3.84 -25.44
N LEU A 620 4.63 -3.26 -25.34
CA LEU A 620 5.88 -3.87 -25.73
C LEU A 620 6.68 -4.18 -24.46
N PRO A 621 6.99 -5.46 -24.19
CA PRO A 621 7.83 -5.86 -23.07
C PRO A 621 9.30 -5.49 -23.31
N LEU A 622 9.60 -4.26 -23.68
CA LEU A 622 10.93 -3.83 -24.09
C LEU A 622 11.88 -3.59 -22.91
N GLU A 623 12.94 -4.39 -22.83
CA GLU A 623 14.10 -4.14 -21.96
C GLU A 623 15.19 -3.41 -22.75
N ILE A 624 15.82 -2.40 -22.15
CA ILE A 624 16.98 -1.70 -22.71
C ILE A 624 18.09 -1.66 -21.66
N GLY A 625 19.27 -2.18 -21.98
CA GLY A 625 20.40 -2.25 -21.04
C GLY A 625 21.65 -1.58 -21.58
N LEU A 626 22.44 -0.97 -20.68
CA LEU A 626 23.82 -0.57 -20.95
C LEU A 626 24.72 -1.21 -19.90
N THR A 627 25.68 -2.04 -20.32
CA THR A 627 26.56 -2.78 -19.42
C THR A 627 28.03 -2.53 -19.75
N TYR A 628 28.83 -2.27 -18.73
CA TYR A 628 30.29 -2.29 -18.78
C TYR A 628 30.81 -3.61 -18.19
N ARG A 629 31.79 -4.23 -18.84
CA ARG A 629 32.42 -5.49 -18.39
C ARG A 629 33.93 -5.39 -18.42
N LEU A 630 34.58 -5.92 -17.39
CA LEU A 630 36.03 -6.03 -17.30
C LEU A 630 36.44 -7.52 -17.26
N PRO A 631 36.56 -8.19 -18.42
CA PRO A 631 36.99 -9.58 -18.48
C PRO A 631 38.45 -9.71 -18.02
N LEU A 632 38.69 -10.63 -17.09
CA LEU A 632 40.03 -11.03 -16.67
C LEU A 632 40.27 -12.46 -17.14
N VAL A 633 41.13 -12.63 -18.15
CA VAL A 633 41.46 -13.96 -18.66
C VAL A 633 42.37 -14.65 -17.66
N MET A 634 41.90 -15.77 -17.12
CA MET A 634 42.62 -16.54 -16.11
C MET A 634 43.37 -17.73 -16.73
N PHE A 635 42.91 -18.18 -17.90
CA PHE A 635 43.48 -19.29 -18.64
C PHE A 635 43.37 -19.05 -20.15
N SER A 636 44.43 -19.35 -20.89
CA SER A 636 44.39 -19.60 -22.33
C SER A 636 45.16 -20.87 -22.66
N SER A 637 44.79 -21.56 -23.73
CA SER A 637 45.46 -22.78 -24.16
C SER A 637 46.87 -22.50 -24.71
N GLU A 638 47.11 -21.30 -25.23
CA GLU A 638 48.42 -20.82 -25.65
C GLU A 638 49.35 -20.48 -24.46
N ASN A 639 48.86 -19.73 -23.47
CA ASN A 639 49.72 -19.13 -22.43
C ASN A 639 49.57 -19.78 -21.04
N GLY A 640 48.62 -20.69 -20.85
CA GLY A 640 48.36 -21.37 -19.57
C GLY A 640 47.63 -20.48 -18.55
N PHE A 641 47.81 -20.77 -17.26
CA PHE A 641 47.14 -20.05 -16.17
C PHE A 641 47.90 -18.79 -15.73
N PHE A 642 47.16 -17.70 -15.48
CA PHE A 642 47.67 -16.45 -14.90
C PHE A 642 48.86 -15.83 -15.65
N SER A 643 48.88 -15.93 -16.99
CA SER A 643 49.90 -15.25 -17.78
C SER A 643 49.75 -13.74 -17.64
N ALA A 644 50.82 -13.07 -17.18
CA ALA A 644 50.83 -11.62 -16.96
C ALA A 644 50.53 -10.79 -18.23
N THR A 645 50.64 -11.39 -19.42
CA THR A 645 50.33 -10.74 -20.70
C THR A 645 48.84 -10.70 -21.03
N ASP A 646 48.02 -11.58 -20.43
CA ASP A 646 46.63 -11.82 -20.86
C ASP A 646 45.60 -11.46 -19.78
N ILE A 647 46.03 -11.11 -18.55
CA ILE A 647 45.13 -10.92 -17.40
C ILE A 647 44.06 -9.86 -17.66
N ILE A 648 44.36 -8.81 -18.42
CA ILE A 648 43.37 -7.80 -18.83
C ILE A 648 43.45 -7.69 -20.36
N ASP A 649 42.64 -8.50 -21.04
CA ASP A 649 42.57 -8.54 -22.51
C ASP A 649 41.73 -7.38 -23.08
N GLY A 650 40.94 -6.71 -22.23
CA GLY A 650 40.25 -5.47 -22.58
C GLY A 650 39.07 -5.17 -21.68
N HIS A 651 38.21 -4.24 -22.11
CA HIS A 651 36.94 -3.95 -21.45
C HIS A 651 35.87 -3.67 -22.48
N TRP A 652 34.63 -4.06 -22.15
CA TRP A 652 33.51 -4.08 -23.08
C TRP A 652 32.42 -3.11 -22.64
N ILE A 653 31.86 -2.36 -23.58
CA ILE A 653 30.61 -1.62 -23.39
C ILE A 653 29.57 -2.26 -24.29
N GLN A 654 28.48 -2.75 -23.70
CA GLN A 654 27.41 -3.46 -24.41
C GLN A 654 26.09 -2.72 -24.23
N PHE A 655 25.40 -2.48 -25.34
CA PHE A 655 24.01 -2.06 -25.38
C PHE A 655 23.12 -3.28 -25.64
N GLY A 656 22.09 -3.48 -24.83
CA GLY A 656 21.13 -4.57 -24.96
C GLY A 656 19.75 -4.05 -25.29
N ILE A 657 19.02 -4.77 -26.14
CA ILE A 657 17.59 -4.60 -26.35
C ILE A 657 16.92 -5.97 -26.28
N GLY A 658 15.88 -6.11 -25.47
CA GLY A 658 15.25 -7.40 -25.20
C GLY A 658 13.76 -7.34 -25.01
N LEU A 659 13.17 -8.53 -24.93
CA LEU A 659 11.78 -8.73 -24.53
C LEU A 659 11.78 -9.32 -23.12
N ALA A 660 11.22 -8.60 -22.14
CA ALA A 660 11.12 -8.97 -20.73
C ALA A 660 9.66 -9.21 -20.34
N TYR A 661 9.32 -10.47 -20.06
CA TYR A 661 7.99 -10.89 -19.67
C TYR A 661 7.95 -11.05 -18.16
N SER A 662 7.03 -10.32 -17.54
CA SER A 662 6.85 -10.35 -16.10
C SER A 662 5.79 -11.37 -15.69
N HIS A 663 6.02 -12.11 -14.61
CA HIS A 663 5.16 -13.22 -14.16
C HIS A 663 4.51 -13.00 -12.80
#